data_AF-A0A2V8CJK6-F1
#
_entry.id   AF-A0A2V8CJK6-F1
#
_cell.length_a   1.000
_cell.length_b   1.000
_cell.length_c   1.000
_cell.angle_alpha   90.00
_cell.angle_beta   90.00
_cell.angle_gamma   90.00
#
_symmetry.space_group_name_H-M   'P 1'
#
loop_
_entity.id
_entity.type
_entity.pdbx_description
1 polymer ?
#
loop_
_entity_poly.entity_id
_entity_poly.type
_entity_poly.pdbx_seq_one_letter_code
_entity_poly.pdbx_strand_id
1 'polypeptide(L)'
;MNLKKSFLFAGLSAAAVAAALIVPSSTSSLSPIPTLFADSLSCNLSQYKSSQGLTAAIDQNLLVVSWTGQNGADLRARFAIDNGQPMIRDLTVKKSGGQLTTLGKNLTPEYHVVSGIRRLGQDQAAPLRAAGVELTPEAVNKQRWYAFWDAPLVMKPGREIIGPPRSESDIRRASASFHTTSCRVKSDGAALEVTFPGLSMGIFSGDLRFTAYRGANLLRMDALATTKEEWIAYKYEAGLKGFSTDLTPRVVWRDTGGQPQQYAFGGVVHKTFAPVRAQNRLLVAEGKGASLATFTPPHTFFFTREVDTNLGYVWYRKDSATTFGFGIRQADAEENPQYVDNFALFNAPPGTVQRMGVYFYASPETAEGTRQAVLRFTHGDEFKPLPGYKTFVNHFHLRFTDRVRASGSFDTPMQDLAAMKALGLNIIGLSDFHGDMHPNDPGPLRFKDQKDYFEATRRASDTDFLVTPWEEPSAYFGGHYNIIFPKRNVYWSKVRQPGQPFTENDPVYGKVYHTGSAADVQQMMDAEGAYWYHAHPRTKGTTGYPDLIFDKPYVKNDRYLGVAFKPGMGMDLSEARLCEWRCFDVTDTMNNLYASSGLKPKYIIADIDTYRKGPEDDTYANFPVNYLKIDTTPGADEDMSPVLKALRDGDFFVSTGEILITKYRIVGTGAQRTIGADVEWTFPPSFVEVVWGDGRKIDRQVISITDLGAFGTQHFSIPFDATGKAWVRFAV
;
A
#
# COMPACT_ATOMS: atom_id res chain seq x y z
N MET A 1 -10.06 21.53 -64.82
CA MET A 1 -10.64 20.56 -65.76
C MET A 1 -12.08 20.31 -65.31
N ASN A 2 -13.04 20.62 -66.19
CA ASN A 2 -14.50 20.44 -66.05
C ASN A 2 -14.87 19.03 -65.54
N LEU A 3 -15.97 18.74 -64.82
CA LEU A 3 -17.42 19.01 -64.97
C LEU A 3 -18.09 18.81 -63.58
N LYS A 4 -18.99 19.65 -63.01
CA LYS A 4 -20.46 19.83 -63.27
C LYS A 4 -21.23 18.50 -63.41
N LYS A 5 -22.18 18.11 -62.54
CA LYS A 5 -23.54 18.67 -62.39
C LYS A 5 -24.34 17.97 -61.27
N SER A 6 -25.19 18.73 -60.60
CA SER A 6 -26.36 18.33 -59.78
C SER A 6 -27.46 17.66 -60.61
N PHE A 7 -28.38 16.89 -59.98
CA PHE A 7 -29.82 17.23 -59.83
C PHE A 7 -30.75 16.06 -59.43
N LEU A 8 -31.75 16.42 -58.59
CA LEU A 8 -33.19 16.06 -58.59
C LEU A 8 -33.75 14.71 -58.05
N PHE A 9 -34.71 14.91 -57.14
CA PHE A 9 -35.81 14.03 -56.73
C PHE A 9 -36.74 13.64 -57.89
N ALA A 10 -37.28 12.42 -57.83
CA ALA A 10 -38.64 12.10 -58.30
C ALA A 10 -39.13 10.82 -57.59
N GLY A 11 -40.39 10.83 -57.15
CA GLY A 11 -41.07 9.67 -56.59
C GLY A 11 -42.04 9.01 -57.56
N LEU A 12 -42.67 7.97 -57.03
CA LEU A 12 -43.97 7.35 -57.36
C LEU A 12 -44.06 6.21 -58.40
N SER A 13 -44.66 5.12 -57.88
CA SER A 13 -45.62 4.19 -58.49
C SER A 13 -45.07 2.85 -58.98
N ALA A 14 -45.45 1.77 -58.29
CA ALA A 14 -45.56 0.44 -58.89
C ALA A 14 -46.80 -0.27 -58.33
N ALA A 15 -47.57 -0.82 -59.25
CA ALA A 15 -48.95 -1.25 -59.13
C ALA A 15 -49.14 -2.63 -58.48
N ALA A 16 -50.34 -2.83 -57.94
CA ALA A 16 -50.85 -4.09 -57.44
C ALA A 16 -51.20 -5.07 -58.57
N VAL A 17 -50.83 -6.34 -58.41
CA VAL A 17 -51.44 -7.48 -59.11
C VAL A 17 -51.77 -8.55 -58.06
N ALA A 18 -53.07 -8.84 -57.93
CA ALA A 18 -53.60 -9.89 -57.08
C ALA A 18 -53.51 -11.24 -57.80
N ALA A 19 -52.91 -12.23 -57.14
CA ALA A 19 -53.04 -13.64 -57.50
C ALA A 19 -53.51 -14.41 -56.27
N ALA A 20 -54.75 -14.89 -56.33
CA ALA A 20 -55.36 -15.73 -55.31
C ALA A 20 -54.79 -17.16 -55.40
N LEU A 21 -54.17 -17.63 -54.32
CA LEU A 21 -53.85 -19.03 -54.09
C LEU A 21 -54.48 -19.44 -52.75
N ILE A 22 -55.46 -20.32 -52.87
CA ILE A 22 -56.15 -20.99 -51.76
C ILE A 22 -55.19 -22.04 -51.20
N VAL A 23 -54.87 -21.93 -49.90
CA VAL A 23 -54.09 -22.93 -49.13
C VAL A 23 -54.85 -23.21 -47.82
N PRO A 24 -54.92 -24.47 -47.33
CA PRO A 24 -55.91 -24.89 -46.34
C PRO A 24 -55.62 -24.36 -44.94
N SER A 25 -56.69 -24.13 -44.19
CA SER A 25 -56.70 -23.76 -42.78
C SER A 25 -55.87 -24.73 -41.93
N SER A 26 -54.66 -24.31 -41.55
CA SER A 26 -53.86 -24.94 -40.50
C SER A 26 -54.13 -24.19 -39.20
N THR A 27 -54.72 -24.89 -38.23
CA THR A 27 -54.91 -24.42 -36.87
C THR A 27 -53.56 -24.02 -36.28
N SER A 28 -53.34 -22.71 -36.13
CA SER A 28 -52.15 -22.15 -35.52
C SER A 28 -52.27 -22.33 -34.00
N SER A 29 -51.67 -23.37 -33.46
CA SER A 29 -51.34 -23.42 -32.04
C SER A 29 -50.34 -22.30 -31.77
N LEU A 30 -50.77 -21.27 -31.03
CA LEU A 30 -49.87 -20.27 -30.44
C LEU A 30 -48.84 -21.01 -29.58
N SER A 31 -47.61 -21.15 -30.07
CA SER A 31 -46.48 -21.53 -29.23
C SER A 31 -46.35 -20.48 -28.13
N PRO A 32 -46.24 -20.87 -26.85
CA PRO A 32 -46.00 -19.90 -25.79
C PRO A 32 -44.65 -19.24 -26.06
N ILE A 33 -44.66 -17.90 -26.10
CA ILE A 33 -43.45 -17.10 -26.00
C ILE A 33 -42.75 -17.58 -24.72
N PRO A 34 -41.49 -18.03 -24.76
CA PRO A 34 -40.78 -18.35 -23.54
C PRO A 34 -40.67 -17.05 -22.74
N THR A 35 -41.47 -16.94 -21.69
CA THR A 35 -41.17 -16.05 -20.57
C THR A 35 -39.81 -16.49 -20.05
N LEU A 36 -38.76 -15.75 -20.41
CA LEU A 36 -37.48 -15.80 -19.72
C LEU A 36 -37.75 -15.37 -18.28
N PHE A 37 -38.02 -16.34 -17.42
CA PHE A 37 -37.97 -16.12 -15.97
C PHE A 37 -36.54 -15.75 -15.66
N ALA A 38 -36.31 -14.54 -15.16
CA ALA A 38 -35.05 -14.23 -14.51
C ALA A 38 -34.83 -15.28 -13.42
N ASP A 39 -33.67 -15.95 -13.44
CA ASP A 39 -33.33 -16.95 -12.43
C ASP A 39 -33.60 -16.37 -11.03
N SER A 40 -34.39 -17.08 -10.22
CA SER A 40 -34.69 -16.63 -8.87
C SER A 40 -33.39 -16.55 -8.08
N LEU A 41 -33.03 -15.35 -7.60
CA LEU A 41 -31.83 -15.17 -6.79
C LEU A 41 -31.89 -16.06 -5.55
N SER A 42 -31.00 -17.04 -5.49
CA SER A 42 -30.81 -17.90 -4.33
C SER A 42 -29.63 -17.39 -3.52
N CYS A 43 -29.85 -17.07 -2.25
CA CYS A 43 -28.77 -16.70 -1.33
C CYS A 43 -28.84 -17.52 -0.06
N ASN A 44 -27.69 -18.00 0.40
CA ASN A 44 -27.53 -18.67 1.67
C ASN A 44 -27.31 -17.64 2.79
N LEU A 45 -28.29 -17.50 3.70
CA LEU A 45 -28.24 -16.62 4.87
C LEU A 45 -27.92 -17.35 6.19
N SER A 46 -27.46 -18.61 6.16
CA SER A 46 -27.18 -19.41 7.37
C SER A 46 -26.12 -18.80 8.30
N GLN A 47 -25.19 -18.00 7.77
CA GLN A 47 -24.16 -17.29 8.55
C GLN A 47 -24.51 -15.81 8.77
N TYR A 48 -25.67 -15.36 8.30
CA TYR A 48 -26.17 -14.02 8.55
C TYR A 48 -26.86 -13.96 9.91
N LYS A 49 -26.49 -12.97 10.70
CA LYS A 49 -27.13 -12.58 11.95
C LYS A 49 -27.63 -11.16 11.79
N SER A 50 -28.94 -10.97 11.87
CA SER A 50 -29.53 -9.63 11.82
C SER A 50 -29.04 -8.81 13.00
N SER A 51 -28.77 -7.53 12.76
CA SER A 51 -28.41 -6.58 13.80
C SER A 51 -29.00 -5.21 13.50
N GLN A 52 -29.19 -4.40 14.54
CA GLN A 52 -29.68 -3.04 14.35
C GLN A 52 -28.70 -2.26 13.47
N GLY A 53 -29.25 -1.55 12.47
CA GLY A 53 -28.48 -0.73 11.53
C GLY A 53 -27.65 -1.53 10.54
N LEU A 54 -27.83 -2.85 10.41
CA LEU A 54 -27.18 -3.68 9.40
C LEU A 54 -28.01 -4.95 9.14
N THR A 55 -28.72 -4.96 8.02
CA THR A 55 -29.70 -6.00 7.69
C THR A 55 -29.55 -6.50 6.27
N ALA A 56 -29.82 -7.79 6.07
CA ALA A 56 -29.99 -8.43 4.77
C ALA A 56 -31.33 -9.16 4.71
N ALA A 57 -32.03 -9.04 3.58
CA ALA A 57 -33.28 -9.76 3.30
C ALA A 57 -33.42 -10.03 1.80
N ILE A 58 -34.12 -11.11 1.44
CA ILE A 58 -34.54 -11.36 0.05
C ILE A 58 -35.90 -10.71 -0.15
N ASP A 59 -35.98 -9.80 -1.12
CA ASP A 59 -37.21 -9.10 -1.51
C ASP A 59 -37.29 -9.03 -3.04
N GLN A 60 -38.41 -9.47 -3.61
CA GLN A 60 -38.66 -9.48 -5.07
C GLN A 60 -37.48 -10.06 -5.91
N ASN A 61 -36.94 -11.22 -5.48
CA ASN A 61 -35.76 -11.86 -6.10
C ASN A 61 -34.48 -11.01 -6.09
N LEU A 62 -34.37 -10.04 -5.17
CA LEU A 62 -33.17 -9.25 -4.93
C LEU A 62 -32.70 -9.46 -3.49
N LEU A 63 -31.38 -9.49 -3.29
CA LEU A 63 -30.81 -9.41 -1.95
C LEU A 63 -30.68 -7.93 -1.59
N VAL A 64 -31.49 -7.50 -0.63
CA VAL A 64 -31.48 -6.14 -0.11
C VAL A 64 -30.56 -6.10 1.12
N VAL A 65 -29.45 -5.38 1.00
CA VAL A 65 -28.58 -5.04 2.13
C VAL A 65 -28.80 -3.58 2.48
N SER A 66 -29.15 -3.31 3.73
CA SER A 66 -29.29 -1.95 4.26
C SER A 66 -28.42 -1.77 5.48
N TRP A 67 -27.76 -0.62 5.61
CA TRP A 67 -26.94 -0.30 6.77
C TRP A 67 -27.00 1.18 7.12
N THR A 68 -26.85 1.47 8.41
CA THR A 68 -26.68 2.82 8.92
C THR A 68 -25.21 3.22 8.77
N GLY A 69 -24.95 4.32 8.10
CA GLY A 69 -23.63 4.89 7.90
C GLY A 69 -23.35 6.05 8.86
N GLN A 70 -22.42 6.93 8.46
CA GLN A 70 -22.03 8.11 9.23
C GLN A 70 -23.17 9.11 9.34
N ASN A 71 -23.22 9.84 10.46
CA ASN A 71 -24.22 10.87 10.74
C ASN A 71 -25.68 10.38 10.59
N GLY A 72 -25.91 9.08 10.80
CA GLY A 72 -27.22 8.45 10.66
C GLY A 72 -27.73 8.35 9.21
N ALA A 73 -26.85 8.40 8.21
CA ALA A 73 -27.25 8.13 6.84
C ALA A 73 -27.77 6.69 6.69
N ASP A 74 -28.84 6.49 5.93
CA ASP A 74 -29.33 5.16 5.57
C ASP A 74 -28.77 4.80 4.18
N LEU A 75 -28.04 3.70 4.10
CA LEU A 75 -27.49 3.18 2.85
C LEU A 75 -28.18 1.87 2.49
N ARG A 76 -28.37 1.64 1.19
CA ARG A 76 -28.92 0.38 0.69
C ARG A 76 -28.33 0.02 -0.66
N ALA A 77 -27.93 -1.24 -0.77
CA ALA A 77 -27.56 -1.90 -2.02
C ALA A 77 -28.51 -3.08 -2.26
N ARG A 78 -29.11 -3.15 -3.46
CA ARG A 78 -29.88 -4.32 -3.89
C ARG A 78 -29.06 -5.10 -4.89
N PHE A 79 -28.74 -6.36 -4.59
CA PHE A 79 -27.96 -7.23 -5.45
C PHE A 79 -28.84 -8.16 -6.26
N ALA A 80 -28.38 -8.48 -7.47
CA ALA A 80 -28.99 -9.47 -8.36
C ALA A 80 -27.90 -10.30 -9.05
N ILE A 81 -28.33 -11.38 -9.69
CA ILE A 81 -27.55 -12.12 -10.68
C ILE A 81 -28.32 -12.00 -11.99
N ASP A 82 -27.63 -11.60 -13.07
CA ASP A 82 -28.19 -11.51 -14.41
C ASP A 82 -27.32 -12.32 -15.37
N ASN A 83 -27.85 -13.43 -15.91
CA ASN A 83 -27.10 -14.35 -16.79
C ASN A 83 -25.73 -14.78 -16.22
N GLY A 84 -25.67 -15.11 -14.92
CA GLY A 84 -24.44 -15.50 -14.24
C GLY A 84 -23.59 -14.33 -13.72
N GLN A 85 -23.92 -13.08 -14.06
CA GLN A 85 -23.20 -11.87 -13.66
C GLN A 85 -23.78 -11.28 -12.36
N PRO A 86 -23.01 -11.22 -11.26
CA PRO A 86 -23.39 -10.43 -10.10
C PRO A 86 -23.49 -8.94 -10.46
N MET A 87 -24.50 -8.26 -9.94
CA MET A 87 -24.69 -6.82 -10.17
C MET A 87 -25.33 -6.12 -8.97
N ILE A 88 -25.12 -4.81 -8.87
CA ILE A 88 -25.85 -3.93 -7.96
C ILE A 88 -27.02 -3.34 -8.75
N ARG A 89 -28.24 -3.84 -8.50
CA ARG A 89 -29.47 -3.39 -9.14
C ARG A 89 -29.73 -1.91 -8.87
N ASP A 90 -29.52 -1.46 -7.64
CA ASP A 90 -29.43 -0.06 -7.25
C ASP A 90 -28.58 0.12 -6.00
N LEU A 91 -27.83 1.22 -6.01
CA LEU A 91 -27.13 1.75 -4.85
C LEU A 91 -27.80 3.07 -4.46
N THR A 92 -28.23 3.17 -3.21
CA THR A 92 -28.99 4.32 -2.72
C THR A 92 -28.45 4.81 -1.39
N VAL A 93 -28.58 6.11 -1.16
CA VAL A 93 -28.21 6.77 0.08
C VAL A 93 -29.32 7.76 0.46
N LYS A 94 -29.57 7.88 1.76
CA LYS A 94 -30.55 8.80 2.32
C LYS A 94 -29.90 9.49 3.52
N LYS A 95 -29.94 10.83 3.53
CA LYS A 95 -29.58 11.60 4.73
C LYS A 95 -30.60 11.30 5.85
N SER A 96 -30.18 11.33 7.11
CA SER A 96 -31.11 11.19 8.24
C SER A 96 -32.30 12.14 8.10
N GLY A 97 -33.52 11.58 8.14
CA GLY A 97 -34.78 12.34 7.92
C GLY A 97 -35.01 12.88 6.50
N GLY A 98 -34.11 12.64 5.55
CA GLY A 98 -34.17 13.12 4.18
C GLY A 98 -34.83 12.16 3.18
N GLN A 99 -34.80 12.56 1.90
CA GLN A 99 -35.26 11.71 0.80
C GLN A 99 -34.20 10.68 0.40
N LEU A 100 -34.66 9.55 -0.13
CA LEU A 100 -33.81 8.51 -0.68
C LEU A 100 -33.33 8.91 -2.09
N THR A 101 -32.02 8.92 -2.29
CA THR A 101 -31.40 9.26 -3.59
C THR A 101 -30.67 8.05 -4.16
N THR A 102 -30.85 7.81 -5.47
CA THR A 102 -30.14 6.75 -6.19
C THR A 102 -28.81 7.27 -6.73
N LEU A 103 -27.73 6.53 -6.46
CA LEU A 103 -26.37 6.81 -6.94
C LEU A 103 -26.05 6.08 -8.25
N GLY A 104 -26.64 4.90 -8.45
CA GLY A 104 -26.47 4.11 -9.65
C GLY A 104 -27.48 2.98 -9.75
N LYS A 105 -27.74 2.52 -10.96
CA LYS A 105 -28.65 1.43 -11.28
C LYS A 105 -27.97 0.46 -12.22
N ASN A 106 -28.25 -0.83 -12.04
CA ASN A 106 -27.70 -1.92 -12.85
C ASN A 106 -26.16 -1.88 -12.97
N LEU A 107 -25.47 -1.59 -11.87
CA LEU A 107 -24.01 -1.46 -11.87
C LEU A 107 -23.37 -2.83 -11.91
N THR A 108 -22.40 -3.01 -12.81
CA THR A 108 -21.68 -4.27 -12.97
C THR A 108 -20.25 -4.14 -12.45
N PRO A 109 -19.77 -5.08 -11.62
CA PRO A 109 -18.36 -5.23 -11.27
C PRO A 109 -17.48 -5.38 -12.50
N GLU A 110 -16.36 -4.66 -12.52
CA GLU A 110 -15.35 -4.78 -13.55
C GLU A 110 -13.99 -4.97 -12.91
N TYR A 111 -13.31 -6.07 -13.26
CA TYR A 111 -11.95 -6.39 -12.82
C TYR A 111 -11.10 -6.79 -14.01
N HIS A 112 -9.84 -6.37 -13.98
CA HIS A 112 -8.81 -6.78 -14.94
C HIS A 112 -7.55 -7.15 -14.18
N VAL A 113 -6.88 -8.22 -14.60
CA VAL A 113 -5.57 -8.63 -14.07
C VAL A 113 -4.58 -8.76 -15.20
N VAL A 114 -3.34 -8.37 -14.89
CA VAL A 114 -2.17 -8.67 -15.70
C VAL A 114 -1.21 -9.45 -14.81
N SER A 115 -0.82 -10.63 -15.27
CA SER A 115 0.15 -11.49 -14.57
C SER A 115 1.42 -11.69 -15.40
N GLY A 116 2.54 -11.87 -14.72
CA GLY A 116 3.82 -12.28 -15.29
C GLY A 116 4.54 -13.29 -14.39
N ILE A 117 5.70 -13.76 -14.84
CA ILE A 117 6.50 -14.78 -14.14
C ILE A 117 7.67 -14.14 -13.39
N ARG A 118 7.72 -14.41 -12.08
CA ARG A 118 8.77 -14.00 -11.15
C ARG A 118 10.12 -14.57 -11.50
N ARG A 119 11.15 -13.73 -11.39
CA ARG A 119 12.55 -14.10 -11.55
C ARG A 119 13.40 -13.51 -10.44
N LEU A 120 14.57 -14.09 -10.22
CA LEU A 120 15.54 -13.58 -9.25
C LEU A 120 16.45 -12.56 -9.95
N GLY A 121 16.56 -11.35 -9.41
CA GLY A 121 17.50 -10.34 -9.91
C GLY A 121 18.95 -10.61 -9.48
N GLN A 122 19.93 -10.15 -10.25
CA GLN A 122 21.35 -10.24 -9.86
C GLN A 122 21.66 -9.44 -8.59
N ASP A 123 20.95 -8.34 -8.34
CA ASP A 123 21.06 -7.52 -7.12
C ASP A 123 20.70 -8.31 -5.85
N GLN A 124 19.74 -9.24 -5.94
CA GLN A 124 19.40 -10.15 -4.86
C GLN A 124 20.37 -11.32 -4.76
N ALA A 125 20.90 -11.78 -5.89
CA ALA A 125 21.81 -12.91 -5.95
C ALA A 125 23.24 -12.56 -5.47
N ALA A 126 23.70 -11.34 -5.74
CA ALA A 126 25.02 -10.85 -5.36
C ALA A 126 25.34 -10.97 -3.86
N PRO A 127 24.49 -10.48 -2.92
CA PRO A 127 24.77 -10.63 -1.49
C PRO A 127 24.82 -12.09 -1.03
N LEU A 128 23.99 -12.97 -1.61
CA LEU A 128 24.03 -14.41 -1.32
C LEU A 128 25.36 -15.03 -1.77
N ARG A 129 25.82 -14.76 -3.00
CA ARG A 129 27.12 -15.25 -3.48
C ARG A 129 28.28 -14.70 -2.66
N ALA A 130 28.23 -13.42 -2.31
CA ALA A 130 29.25 -12.78 -1.46
C ALA A 130 29.33 -13.44 -0.07
N ALA A 131 28.20 -13.95 0.44
CA ALA A 131 28.13 -14.73 1.67
C ALA A 131 28.48 -16.22 1.49
N GLY A 132 28.87 -16.65 0.29
CA GLY A 132 29.20 -18.06 -0.02
C GLY A 132 27.98 -18.98 -0.14
N VAL A 133 26.77 -18.43 -0.27
CA VAL A 133 25.55 -19.22 -0.49
C VAL A 133 25.48 -19.66 -1.95
N GLU A 134 25.39 -20.97 -2.16
CA GLU A 134 25.19 -21.55 -3.49
C GLU A 134 23.76 -21.28 -3.99
N LEU A 135 23.64 -20.83 -5.24
CA LEU A 135 22.34 -20.54 -5.87
C LEU A 135 21.75 -21.79 -6.54
N THR A 136 21.42 -22.80 -5.73
CA THR A 136 20.71 -24.00 -6.20
C THR A 136 19.31 -23.63 -6.72
N PRO A 137 18.65 -24.50 -7.53
CA PRO A 137 17.27 -24.28 -7.95
C PRO A 137 16.31 -23.99 -6.80
N GLU A 138 16.45 -24.67 -5.66
CA GLU A 138 15.65 -24.45 -4.45
C GLU A 138 15.88 -23.06 -3.86
N ALA A 139 17.15 -22.63 -3.78
CA ALA A 139 17.51 -21.29 -3.32
C ALA A 139 16.89 -20.22 -4.25
N VAL A 140 17.01 -20.38 -5.57
CA VAL A 140 16.41 -19.45 -6.53
C VAL A 140 14.88 -19.44 -6.45
N ASN A 141 14.25 -20.61 -6.27
CA ASN A 141 12.79 -20.74 -6.10
C ASN A 141 12.29 -20.03 -4.84
N LYS A 142 13.05 -20.10 -3.74
CA LYS A 142 12.74 -19.36 -2.52
C LYS A 142 12.91 -17.86 -2.72
N GLN A 143 14.05 -17.43 -3.28
CA GLN A 143 14.44 -16.02 -3.29
C GLN A 143 13.66 -15.15 -4.29
N ARG A 144 13.17 -15.73 -5.39
CA ARG A 144 12.35 -14.98 -6.37
C ARG A 144 11.01 -14.48 -5.81
N TRP A 145 10.51 -15.05 -4.70
CA TRP A 145 9.34 -14.50 -3.99
C TRP A 145 9.68 -13.23 -3.18
N TYR A 146 10.96 -13.04 -2.86
CA TYR A 146 11.46 -11.85 -2.19
C TYR A 146 11.85 -10.74 -3.17
N ALA A 147 11.31 -10.76 -4.39
CA ALA A 147 11.61 -9.81 -5.45
C ALA A 147 11.47 -8.34 -5.03
N PHE A 148 12.16 -7.46 -5.76
CA PHE A 148 12.07 -6.00 -5.66
C PHE A 148 12.45 -5.36 -7.00
N TRP A 149 13.56 -5.80 -7.59
CA TRP A 149 14.03 -5.41 -8.93
C TRP A 149 13.69 -6.45 -9.99
N ASP A 150 12.45 -6.93 -9.96
CA ASP A 150 11.91 -7.81 -10.99
C ASP A 150 10.62 -7.18 -11.49
N ALA A 151 10.59 -6.65 -12.71
CA ALA A 151 9.41 -6.09 -13.37
C ALA A 151 8.88 -7.04 -14.47
N PRO A 152 8.01 -8.01 -14.16
CA PRO A 152 7.68 -9.12 -15.08
C PRO A 152 6.94 -8.68 -16.35
N LEU A 153 6.41 -7.46 -16.39
CA LEU A 153 5.69 -6.92 -17.55
C LEU A 153 6.59 -6.12 -18.50
N VAL A 154 7.87 -5.95 -18.17
CA VAL A 154 8.83 -5.15 -18.93
C VAL A 154 9.72 -6.07 -19.75
N MET A 155 9.58 -6.01 -21.08
CA MET A 155 10.31 -6.86 -22.04
C MET A 155 11.69 -6.34 -22.45
N LYS A 156 11.94 -5.03 -22.26
CA LYS A 156 13.23 -4.42 -22.62
C LYS A 156 14.36 -4.98 -21.74
N PRO A 157 15.62 -5.00 -22.22
CA PRO A 157 16.75 -5.34 -21.36
C PRO A 157 16.82 -4.33 -20.21
N GLY A 158 16.48 -4.81 -19.02
CA GLY A 158 16.66 -4.13 -17.76
C GLY A 158 17.83 -4.72 -16.99
N ARG A 159 17.75 -4.73 -15.66
CA ARG A 159 18.68 -5.46 -14.80
C ARG A 159 18.74 -6.94 -15.15
N GLU A 160 19.93 -7.52 -15.05
CA GLU A 160 20.14 -8.94 -15.29
C GLU A 160 19.33 -9.80 -14.32
N ILE A 161 18.68 -10.81 -14.87
CA ILE A 161 17.85 -11.80 -14.17
C ILE A 161 18.49 -13.18 -14.24
N ILE A 162 18.25 -14.01 -13.22
CA ILE A 162 18.64 -15.41 -13.18
C ILE A 162 17.43 -16.25 -13.60
N GLY A 163 17.60 -17.02 -14.68
CA GLY A 163 16.57 -17.87 -15.26
C GLY A 163 16.42 -17.67 -16.77
N PRO A 164 15.39 -18.26 -17.39
CA PRO A 164 15.13 -18.04 -18.81
C PRO A 164 14.82 -16.57 -19.09
N PRO A 165 15.18 -16.03 -20.26
CA PRO A 165 14.80 -14.68 -20.68
C PRO A 165 13.28 -14.46 -20.57
N ARG A 166 12.87 -13.20 -20.38
CA ARG A 166 11.45 -12.83 -20.45
C ARG A 166 10.92 -13.04 -21.87
N SER A 167 9.67 -13.46 -21.98
CA SER A 167 8.95 -13.63 -23.24
C SER A 167 7.58 -12.99 -23.12
N GLU A 168 7.04 -12.46 -24.23
CA GLU A 168 5.66 -11.95 -24.29
C GLU A 168 4.64 -13.01 -23.83
N SER A 169 4.95 -14.30 -24.03
CA SER A 169 4.12 -15.41 -23.55
C SER A 169 4.02 -15.51 -22.02
N ASP A 170 4.94 -14.89 -21.29
CA ASP A 170 4.90 -14.84 -19.83
C ASP A 170 3.80 -13.90 -19.34
N ILE A 171 3.42 -12.89 -20.15
CA ILE A 171 2.42 -11.90 -19.79
C ILE A 171 1.04 -12.41 -20.18
N ARG A 172 0.14 -12.50 -19.21
CA ARG A 172 -1.26 -12.85 -19.45
C ARG A 172 -2.16 -11.74 -18.96
N ARG A 173 -3.08 -11.31 -19.81
CA ARG A 173 -4.07 -10.27 -19.55
C ARG A 173 -5.45 -10.91 -19.54
N ALA A 174 -6.24 -10.64 -18.52
CA ALA A 174 -7.58 -11.18 -18.42
C ALA A 174 -8.54 -10.19 -17.76
N SER A 175 -9.77 -10.17 -18.28
CA SER A 175 -10.91 -9.53 -17.62
C SER A 175 -11.69 -10.58 -16.83
N ALA A 176 -12.32 -10.15 -15.74
CA ALA A 176 -13.19 -11.02 -14.96
C ALA A 176 -14.42 -11.46 -15.76
N SER A 177 -14.78 -12.72 -15.59
CA SER A 177 -16.04 -13.33 -16.00
C SER A 177 -16.67 -14.02 -14.81
N PHE A 178 -18.00 -14.15 -14.82
CA PHE A 178 -18.76 -14.70 -13.70
C PHE A 178 -19.73 -15.77 -14.19
N HIS A 179 -19.75 -16.89 -13.48
CA HIS A 179 -20.71 -17.97 -13.66
C HIS A 179 -21.42 -18.23 -12.32
N THR A 180 -22.04 -17.18 -11.80
CA THR A 180 -22.65 -17.18 -10.47
C THR A 180 -24.12 -17.61 -10.55
N THR A 181 -24.52 -18.59 -9.74
CA THR A 181 -25.93 -19.04 -9.64
C THR A 181 -26.58 -18.73 -8.30
N SER A 182 -25.77 -18.33 -7.31
CA SER A 182 -26.24 -18.05 -5.95
C SER A 182 -25.29 -17.10 -5.23
N CYS A 183 -25.70 -16.63 -4.05
CA CYS A 183 -24.85 -15.84 -3.17
C CYS A 183 -24.80 -16.41 -1.73
N ARG A 184 -23.85 -15.94 -0.92
CA ARG A 184 -23.77 -16.24 0.52
C ARG A 184 -23.69 -14.94 1.30
N VAL A 185 -24.41 -14.87 2.41
CA VAL A 185 -24.42 -13.71 3.31
C VAL A 185 -23.87 -14.12 4.66
N LYS A 186 -22.88 -13.37 5.15
CA LYS A 186 -22.23 -13.57 6.45
C LYS A 186 -22.22 -12.24 7.23
N SER A 187 -22.55 -12.30 8.52
CA SER A 187 -22.26 -11.21 9.45
C SER A 187 -20.88 -11.43 10.08
N ASP A 188 -20.06 -10.38 10.10
CA ASP A 188 -18.73 -10.37 10.74
C ASP A 188 -18.59 -9.10 11.58
N GLY A 189 -18.97 -9.19 12.86
CA GLY A 189 -19.01 -8.04 13.75
C GLY A 189 -19.95 -6.93 13.24
N ALA A 190 -19.39 -5.76 12.95
CA ALA A 190 -20.07 -4.59 12.39
C ALA A 190 -20.09 -4.57 10.85
N ALA A 191 -19.63 -5.64 10.19
CA ALA A 191 -19.65 -5.79 8.74
C ALA A 191 -20.63 -6.87 8.27
N LEU A 192 -21.14 -6.71 7.06
CA LEU A 192 -21.95 -7.70 6.36
C LEU A 192 -21.32 -8.00 5.01
N GLU A 193 -20.99 -9.26 4.79
CA GLU A 193 -20.33 -9.76 3.59
C GLU A 193 -21.36 -10.46 2.69
N VAL A 194 -21.45 -10.05 1.44
CA VAL A 194 -22.20 -10.73 0.37
C VAL A 194 -21.20 -11.31 -0.62
N THR A 195 -21.13 -12.63 -0.72
CA THR A 195 -20.18 -13.34 -1.57
C THR A 195 -20.89 -14.04 -2.73
N PHE A 196 -20.42 -13.80 -3.95
CA PHE A 196 -20.89 -14.38 -5.20
C PHE A 196 -19.80 -15.30 -5.77
N PRO A 197 -19.99 -16.63 -5.76
CA PRO A 197 -19.01 -17.57 -6.30
C PRO A 197 -18.98 -17.59 -7.82
N GLY A 198 -17.89 -18.09 -8.39
CA GLY A 198 -17.77 -18.33 -9.83
C GLY A 198 -17.08 -17.22 -10.60
N LEU A 199 -16.23 -16.43 -9.92
CA LEU A 199 -15.29 -15.52 -10.57
C LEU A 199 -14.19 -16.33 -11.27
N SER A 200 -13.93 -15.99 -12.54
CA SER A 200 -12.76 -16.44 -13.30
C SER A 200 -12.08 -15.24 -13.95
N MET A 201 -10.76 -15.16 -13.84
CA MET A 201 -9.96 -14.05 -14.37
C MET A 201 -8.56 -14.55 -14.75
N GLY A 202 -8.44 -15.10 -15.97
CA GLY A 202 -7.17 -15.65 -16.47
C GLY A 202 -6.76 -16.88 -15.66
N ILE A 203 -5.60 -16.79 -14.99
CA ILE A 203 -5.05 -17.85 -14.14
C ILE A 203 -5.68 -17.92 -12.75
N PHE A 204 -6.58 -16.98 -12.45
CA PHE A 204 -7.24 -16.84 -11.16
C PHE A 204 -8.68 -17.35 -11.21
N SER A 205 -9.10 -18.00 -10.13
CA SER A 205 -10.50 -18.39 -9.89
C SER A 205 -10.88 -18.15 -8.44
N GLY A 206 -12.15 -17.84 -8.18
CA GLY A 206 -12.65 -17.63 -6.82
C GLY A 206 -14.02 -16.94 -6.76
N ASP A 207 -14.12 -15.94 -5.90
CA ASP A 207 -15.37 -15.28 -5.54
C ASP A 207 -15.28 -13.76 -5.72
N LEU A 208 -16.42 -13.11 -5.95
CA LEU A 208 -16.61 -11.68 -5.73
C LEU A 208 -17.27 -11.45 -4.37
N ARG A 209 -16.75 -10.52 -3.58
CA ARG A 209 -17.36 -10.13 -2.31
C ARG A 209 -17.66 -8.64 -2.27
N PHE A 210 -18.83 -8.29 -1.74
CA PHE A 210 -19.15 -6.95 -1.26
C PHE A 210 -19.22 -6.94 0.25
N THR A 211 -18.62 -5.93 0.89
CA THR A 211 -18.65 -5.76 2.34
C THR A 211 -19.20 -4.39 2.69
N ALA A 212 -20.33 -4.35 3.39
CA ALA A 212 -20.93 -3.14 3.94
C ALA A 212 -20.55 -2.99 5.41
N TYR A 213 -20.21 -1.77 5.85
CA TYR A 213 -19.72 -1.50 7.19
C TYR A 213 -20.70 -0.60 7.97
N ARG A 214 -21.30 -1.12 9.03
CA ARG A 214 -22.16 -0.32 9.92
C ARG A 214 -21.35 0.82 10.54
N GLY A 215 -21.96 2.01 10.60
CA GLY A 215 -21.34 3.24 11.08
C GLY A 215 -20.49 3.96 10.03
N ALA A 216 -20.29 3.39 8.84
CA ALA A 216 -19.56 4.01 7.74
C ALA A 216 -20.38 4.00 6.44
N ASN A 217 -20.28 5.06 5.65
CA ASN A 217 -20.87 5.10 4.31
C ASN A 217 -20.05 4.29 3.28
N LEU A 218 -19.38 3.24 3.74
CA LEU A 218 -18.36 2.50 3.02
C LEU A 218 -18.93 1.18 2.51
N LEU A 219 -18.65 0.88 1.24
CA LEU A 219 -18.86 -0.40 0.60
C LEU A 219 -17.53 -0.83 -0.04
N ARG A 220 -17.00 -1.97 0.38
CA ARG A 220 -15.81 -2.56 -0.24
C ARG A 220 -16.22 -3.63 -1.24
N MET A 221 -15.52 -3.72 -2.36
CA MET A 221 -15.64 -4.80 -3.33
C MET A 221 -14.28 -5.50 -3.43
N ASP A 222 -14.26 -6.82 -3.29
CA ASP A 222 -13.06 -7.64 -3.41
C ASP A 222 -13.26 -8.74 -4.45
N ALA A 223 -12.29 -8.91 -5.34
CA ALA A 223 -12.07 -10.19 -5.99
C ALA A 223 -11.19 -11.05 -5.06
N LEU A 224 -11.76 -12.13 -4.55
CA LEU A 224 -11.12 -13.11 -3.67
C LEU A 224 -10.71 -14.30 -4.52
N ALA A 225 -9.48 -14.29 -5.02
CA ALA A 225 -9.08 -15.23 -6.07
C ALA A 225 -7.78 -15.97 -5.73
N THR A 226 -7.67 -17.20 -6.23
CA THR A 226 -6.50 -18.07 -6.04
C THR A 226 -5.99 -18.52 -7.40
N THR A 227 -4.70 -18.83 -7.46
CA THR A 227 -4.08 -19.54 -8.59
C THR A 227 -3.28 -20.75 -8.09
N LYS A 228 -3.03 -21.73 -8.95
CA LYS A 228 -2.13 -22.86 -8.66
C LYS A 228 -0.79 -22.73 -9.38
N GLU A 229 -0.64 -21.73 -10.25
CA GLU A 229 0.61 -21.50 -10.96
C GLU A 229 1.67 -20.97 -10.01
N GLU A 230 2.90 -21.45 -10.19
CA GLU A 230 4.03 -21.02 -9.38
C GLU A 230 4.65 -19.73 -9.93
N TRP A 231 5.28 -18.98 -9.02
CA TRP A 231 6.10 -17.82 -9.35
C TRP A 231 5.32 -16.72 -10.07
N ILE A 232 4.05 -16.53 -9.72
CA ILE A 232 3.22 -15.49 -10.33
C ILE A 232 3.43 -14.15 -9.64
N ALA A 233 3.63 -13.13 -10.47
CA ALA A 233 3.48 -11.72 -10.11
C ALA A 233 2.24 -11.15 -10.80
N TYR A 234 1.49 -10.25 -10.17
CA TYR A 234 0.30 -9.66 -10.79
C TYR A 234 -0.02 -8.25 -10.29
N LYS A 235 -0.71 -7.49 -11.15
CA LYS A 235 -1.46 -6.27 -10.82
C LYS A 235 -2.94 -6.45 -11.11
N TYR A 236 -3.76 -5.58 -10.57
CA TYR A 236 -5.18 -5.53 -10.88
C TYR A 236 -5.72 -4.11 -11.10
N GLU A 237 -6.86 -4.05 -11.74
CA GLU A 237 -7.71 -2.88 -11.90
C GLU A 237 -9.13 -3.29 -11.51
N ALA A 238 -9.88 -2.40 -10.87
CA ALA A 238 -11.19 -2.71 -10.31
C ALA A 238 -12.12 -1.51 -10.39
N GLY A 239 -13.41 -1.73 -10.60
CA GLY A 239 -14.40 -0.65 -10.64
C GLY A 239 -15.82 -1.14 -10.83
N LEU A 240 -16.72 -0.17 -11.00
CA LEU A 240 -18.12 -0.41 -11.38
C LEU A 240 -18.39 0.30 -12.70
N LYS A 241 -19.17 -0.34 -13.57
CA LYS A 241 -19.64 0.23 -14.85
C LYS A 241 -21.17 0.23 -14.94
N GLY A 242 -21.70 0.98 -15.91
CA GLY A 242 -23.14 1.11 -16.15
C GLY A 242 -23.78 2.33 -15.48
N PHE A 243 -22.99 3.26 -14.95
CA PHE A 243 -23.51 4.52 -14.40
C PHE A 243 -24.17 5.34 -15.51
N SER A 244 -25.32 5.91 -15.23
CA SER A 244 -26.05 6.78 -16.16
C SER A 244 -25.52 8.21 -16.09
N THR A 245 -25.27 8.82 -17.25
CA THR A 245 -24.93 10.24 -17.35
C THR A 245 -26.11 11.16 -17.01
N ASP A 246 -27.35 10.66 -16.95
CA ASP A 246 -28.50 11.45 -16.53
C ASP A 246 -28.60 11.53 -15.00
N LEU A 247 -28.21 10.44 -14.32
CA LEU A 247 -28.26 10.32 -12.86
C LEU A 247 -27.02 10.93 -12.19
N THR A 248 -25.85 10.58 -12.71
CA THR A 248 -24.53 11.03 -12.25
C THR A 248 -23.78 11.64 -13.43
N PRO A 249 -24.06 12.91 -13.79
CA PRO A 249 -23.59 13.49 -15.06
C PRO A 249 -22.10 13.76 -15.16
N ARG A 250 -21.35 13.69 -14.06
CA ARG A 250 -19.92 13.97 -14.07
C ARG A 250 -19.15 13.15 -13.05
N VAL A 251 -17.87 12.98 -13.34
CA VAL A 251 -16.85 12.64 -12.34
C VAL A 251 -16.00 13.87 -12.05
N VAL A 252 -15.56 14.02 -10.80
CA VAL A 252 -14.69 15.12 -10.35
C VAL A 252 -13.51 14.59 -9.53
N TRP A 253 -12.41 15.33 -9.52
CA TRP A 253 -11.21 15.04 -8.73
C TRP A 253 -10.43 16.32 -8.41
N ARG A 254 -9.36 16.18 -7.63
CA ARG A 254 -8.32 17.20 -7.48
C ARG A 254 -7.11 16.77 -8.31
N ASP A 255 -6.60 17.63 -9.19
CA ASP A 255 -5.33 17.34 -9.87
C ASP A 255 -4.16 17.36 -8.88
N THR A 256 -2.96 17.06 -9.37
CA THR A 256 -1.75 17.02 -8.54
C THR A 256 -1.35 18.38 -7.96
N GLY A 257 -1.93 19.49 -8.46
CA GLY A 257 -1.79 20.83 -7.86
C GLY A 257 -2.92 21.19 -6.89
N GLY A 258 -3.84 20.26 -6.59
CA GLY A 258 -4.98 20.47 -5.70
C GLY A 258 -6.15 21.24 -6.33
N GLN A 259 -6.11 21.52 -7.63
CA GLN A 259 -7.20 22.25 -8.30
C GLN A 259 -8.36 21.31 -8.65
N PRO A 260 -9.62 21.77 -8.51
CA PRO A 260 -10.78 20.95 -8.84
C PRO A 260 -10.90 20.76 -10.36
N GLN A 261 -11.09 19.51 -10.75
CA GLN A 261 -11.26 19.06 -12.13
C GLN A 261 -12.55 18.27 -12.29
N GLN A 262 -13.08 18.23 -13.52
CA GLN A 262 -14.29 17.47 -13.83
C GLN A 262 -14.30 16.91 -15.25
N TYR A 263 -15.06 15.83 -15.45
CA TYR A 263 -15.41 15.31 -16.76
C TYR A 263 -16.91 15.00 -16.82
N ALA A 264 -17.63 15.69 -17.72
CA ALA A 264 -19.09 15.62 -17.85
C ALA A 264 -19.55 14.75 -19.04
N PHE A 265 -18.70 13.84 -19.52
CA PHE A 265 -19.02 12.84 -20.55
C PHE A 265 -19.60 13.40 -21.88
N GLY A 266 -19.31 14.65 -22.25
CA GLY A 266 -19.74 15.23 -23.53
C GLY A 266 -18.95 14.74 -24.76
N GLY A 267 -17.81 14.08 -24.55
CA GLY A 267 -16.93 13.59 -25.64
C GLY A 267 -17.37 12.27 -26.28
N VAL A 268 -16.51 11.70 -27.14
CA VAL A 268 -16.74 10.39 -27.77
C VAL A 268 -16.64 9.23 -26.77
N VAL A 269 -17.22 8.09 -27.11
CA VAL A 269 -17.05 6.83 -26.36
C VAL A 269 -15.58 6.44 -26.32
N HIS A 270 -15.13 5.96 -25.17
CA HIS A 270 -13.75 5.59 -24.92
C HIS A 270 -13.49 4.12 -25.29
N LYS A 271 -12.29 3.83 -25.82
CA LYS A 271 -11.86 2.45 -26.12
C LYS A 271 -11.11 1.78 -24.98
N THR A 272 -10.56 2.58 -24.08
CA THR A 272 -9.74 2.16 -22.93
C THR A 272 -10.13 2.99 -21.72
N PHE A 273 -9.64 2.60 -20.54
CA PHE A 273 -9.70 3.48 -19.37
C PHE A 273 -8.99 4.81 -19.67
N ALA A 274 -9.48 5.89 -19.07
CA ALA A 274 -8.81 7.17 -18.96
C ALA A 274 -8.20 7.27 -17.55
N PRO A 275 -6.89 7.00 -17.38
CA PRO A 275 -6.21 7.18 -16.10
C PRO A 275 -6.20 8.65 -15.67
N VAL A 276 -6.35 8.88 -14.37
CA VAL A 276 -6.36 10.22 -13.79
C VAL A 276 -5.30 10.29 -12.69
N ARG A 277 -4.34 11.21 -12.85
CA ARG A 277 -3.41 11.62 -11.78
C ARG A 277 -4.13 12.53 -10.81
N ALA A 278 -4.95 11.91 -9.97
CA ALA A 278 -5.70 12.60 -8.93
C ALA A 278 -4.87 12.64 -7.64
N GLN A 279 -4.88 13.78 -6.96
CA GLN A 279 -4.47 13.86 -5.56
C GLN A 279 -5.36 12.93 -4.72
N ASN A 280 -4.78 12.30 -3.70
CA ASN A 280 -5.45 11.36 -2.80
C ASN A 280 -6.05 10.10 -3.45
N ARG A 281 -5.69 9.81 -4.72
CA ARG A 281 -6.10 8.57 -5.43
C ARG A 281 -7.63 8.40 -5.45
N LEU A 282 -8.35 9.48 -5.70
CA LEU A 282 -9.79 9.59 -5.46
C LEU A 282 -10.54 10.19 -6.65
N LEU A 283 -11.60 9.52 -7.09
CA LEU A 283 -12.60 10.05 -8.02
C LEU A 283 -13.97 10.07 -7.38
N VAL A 284 -14.77 11.09 -7.68
CA VAL A 284 -16.15 11.20 -7.20
C VAL A 284 -17.12 11.35 -8.36
N ALA A 285 -18.01 10.39 -8.55
CA ALA A 285 -19.17 10.52 -9.43
C ALA A 285 -20.24 11.36 -8.71
N GLU A 286 -20.61 12.49 -9.29
CA GLU A 286 -21.56 13.43 -8.69
C GLU A 286 -22.92 13.35 -9.39
N GLY A 287 -23.97 13.17 -8.59
CA GLY A 287 -25.36 13.18 -9.02
C GLY A 287 -26.17 14.32 -8.42
N LYS A 288 -27.47 14.33 -8.70
CA LYS A 288 -28.40 15.32 -8.15
C LYS A 288 -28.74 14.99 -6.69
N GLY A 289 -28.02 15.63 -5.75
CA GLY A 289 -28.28 15.51 -4.31
C GLY A 289 -27.61 14.31 -3.62
N ALA A 290 -26.69 13.63 -4.29
CA ALA A 290 -25.84 12.59 -3.72
C ALA A 290 -24.61 12.35 -4.62
N SER A 291 -23.55 11.75 -4.08
CA SER A 291 -22.34 11.40 -4.82
C SER A 291 -21.70 10.10 -4.33
N LEU A 292 -20.93 9.47 -5.21
CA LEU A 292 -20.26 8.20 -4.98
C LEU A 292 -18.76 8.35 -5.27
N ALA A 293 -17.94 8.19 -4.25
CA ALA A 293 -16.50 8.14 -4.40
C ALA A 293 -15.99 6.72 -4.70
N THR A 294 -14.88 6.61 -5.42
CA THR A 294 -14.05 5.40 -5.53
C THR A 294 -12.60 5.74 -5.18
N PHE A 295 -11.95 4.86 -4.42
CA PHE A 295 -10.56 5.04 -3.98
C PHE A 295 -9.91 3.70 -3.62
N THR A 296 -8.59 3.71 -3.58
CA THR A 296 -7.78 2.52 -3.30
C THR A 296 -7.77 2.20 -1.81
N PRO A 297 -7.56 0.95 -1.39
CA PRO A 297 -6.93 0.70 -0.10
C PRO A 297 -5.64 1.54 0.01
N PRO A 298 -5.43 2.32 1.09
CA PRO A 298 -4.40 3.36 1.09
C PRO A 298 -2.97 2.81 1.00
N HIS A 299 -2.71 1.65 1.60
CA HIS A 299 -1.36 1.06 1.64
C HIS A 299 -1.28 -0.31 0.95
N THR A 300 -2.28 -1.18 1.09
CA THR A 300 -2.26 -2.53 0.48
C THR A 300 -2.52 -2.52 -1.03
N PHE A 301 -2.80 -1.36 -1.63
CA PHE A 301 -2.89 -1.22 -3.09
C PHE A 301 -1.53 -0.99 -3.76
N PHE A 302 -0.52 -0.63 -2.97
CA PHE A 302 0.81 -0.27 -3.45
C PHE A 302 1.79 -1.38 -3.10
N PHE A 303 2.55 -1.82 -4.11
CA PHE A 303 3.75 -2.63 -3.91
C PHE A 303 4.96 -1.71 -3.85
N THR A 304 6.04 -2.19 -3.24
CA THR A 304 7.23 -1.37 -3.04
C THR A 304 7.73 -0.80 -4.36
N ARG A 305 7.99 0.51 -4.35
CA ARG A 305 8.80 1.19 -5.35
C ARG A 305 9.91 2.04 -4.69
N GLU A 306 10.80 2.58 -5.48
CA GLU A 306 11.87 3.51 -5.11
C GLU A 306 11.55 4.96 -5.53
N VAL A 307 10.43 5.15 -6.22
CA VAL A 307 9.87 6.47 -6.53
C VAL A 307 8.37 6.47 -6.23
N ASP A 308 7.89 7.62 -5.76
CA ASP A 308 6.52 7.80 -5.26
C ASP A 308 5.60 8.44 -6.32
N THR A 309 5.99 8.38 -7.59
CA THR A 309 5.31 9.06 -8.70
C THR A 309 3.83 8.70 -8.76
N ASN A 310 2.97 9.71 -8.98
CA ASN A 310 1.56 9.49 -9.23
C ASN A 310 1.33 8.96 -10.66
N LEU A 311 1.17 7.63 -10.78
CA LEU A 311 0.95 6.96 -12.06
C LEU A 311 -0.52 6.91 -12.51
N GLY A 312 -1.40 7.65 -11.84
CA GLY A 312 -2.84 7.74 -12.14
C GLY A 312 -3.64 6.56 -11.62
N TYR A 313 -3.82 6.48 -10.31
CA TYR A 313 -4.38 5.30 -9.62
C TYR A 313 -5.90 5.15 -9.69
N VAL A 314 -6.58 6.09 -10.33
CA VAL A 314 -8.02 6.09 -10.54
C VAL A 314 -8.33 6.31 -12.01
N TRP A 315 -9.47 5.82 -12.48
CA TRP A 315 -9.87 5.92 -13.88
C TRP A 315 -11.36 6.16 -14.04
N TYR A 316 -11.73 6.74 -15.18
CA TYR A 316 -13.10 6.73 -15.71
C TYR A 316 -13.09 6.24 -17.16
N ARG A 317 -14.24 5.80 -17.68
CA ARG A 317 -14.41 5.38 -19.08
C ARG A 317 -15.83 5.70 -19.54
N LYS A 318 -15.98 6.50 -20.60
CA LYS A 318 -17.29 6.64 -21.26
C LYS A 318 -17.59 5.37 -22.05
N ASP A 319 -18.57 4.59 -21.62
CA ASP A 319 -18.90 3.27 -22.20
C ASP A 319 -19.89 3.39 -23.37
N SER A 320 -20.78 4.38 -23.33
CA SER A 320 -21.77 4.62 -24.39
C SER A 320 -22.16 6.10 -24.47
N ALA A 321 -23.17 6.45 -25.27
CA ALA A 321 -23.72 7.80 -25.30
C ALA A 321 -24.24 8.25 -23.92
N THR A 322 -24.74 7.31 -23.10
CA THR A 322 -25.45 7.60 -21.85
C THR A 322 -24.89 6.86 -20.63
N THR A 323 -23.80 6.10 -20.78
CA THR A 323 -23.22 5.32 -19.68
C THR A 323 -21.72 5.44 -19.55
N PHE A 324 -21.23 5.25 -18.34
CA PHE A 324 -19.79 5.23 -18.01
C PHE A 324 -19.47 4.23 -16.88
N GLY A 325 -18.17 3.99 -16.70
CA GLY A 325 -17.60 3.30 -15.55
C GLY A 325 -16.49 4.11 -14.91
N PHE A 326 -16.18 3.80 -13.66
CA PHE A 326 -15.06 4.39 -12.93
C PHE A 326 -14.54 3.45 -11.83
N GLY A 327 -13.28 3.61 -11.44
CA GLY A 327 -12.63 2.73 -10.49
C GLY A 327 -11.18 3.08 -10.21
N ILE A 328 -10.43 2.08 -9.73
CA ILE A 328 -9.00 2.15 -9.43
C ILE A 328 -8.18 1.31 -10.40
N ARG A 329 -6.93 1.69 -10.62
CA ARG A 329 -5.98 0.95 -11.46
C ARG A 329 -4.56 1.04 -10.95
N GLN A 330 -3.77 0.03 -11.26
CA GLN A 330 -2.32 0.06 -11.14
C GLN A 330 -1.71 0.29 -12.53
N ALA A 331 -0.55 0.93 -12.64
CA ALA A 331 0.14 1.07 -13.93
C ALA A 331 0.74 -0.25 -14.41
N ASP A 332 1.09 -0.34 -15.70
CA ASP A 332 1.75 -1.53 -16.26
C ASP A 332 3.27 -1.51 -16.03
N ALA A 333 3.85 -0.32 -15.87
CA ALA A 333 5.26 -0.09 -15.61
C ALA A 333 5.45 1.28 -14.95
N GLU A 334 6.64 1.50 -14.41
CA GLU A 334 7.09 2.84 -14.00
C GLU A 334 7.30 3.75 -15.23
N GLU A 335 7.01 5.04 -15.08
CA GLU A 335 7.18 6.02 -16.16
C GLU A 335 8.62 6.52 -16.26
N ASN A 336 9.31 6.62 -15.12
CA ASN A 336 10.71 6.99 -15.11
C ASN A 336 11.57 5.81 -15.61
N PRO A 337 12.27 5.94 -16.76
CA PRO A 337 13.07 4.85 -17.32
C PRO A 337 14.15 4.31 -16.39
N GLN A 338 14.66 5.13 -15.46
CA GLN A 338 15.67 4.72 -14.47
C GLN A 338 15.14 3.65 -13.50
N TYR A 339 13.83 3.64 -13.23
CA TYR A 339 13.19 2.79 -12.23
C TYR A 339 12.23 1.77 -12.85
N VAL A 340 12.33 1.52 -14.15
CA VAL A 340 11.41 0.60 -14.86
C VAL A 340 11.44 -0.83 -14.30
N ASP A 341 12.60 -1.30 -13.84
CA ASP A 341 12.78 -2.63 -13.25
C ASP A 341 12.28 -2.76 -11.81
N ASN A 342 11.94 -1.64 -11.18
CA ASN A 342 11.45 -1.58 -9.80
C ASN A 342 9.94 -1.89 -9.69
N PHE A 343 9.30 -2.21 -10.80
CA PHE A 343 7.85 -2.38 -10.88
C PHE A 343 7.42 -3.82 -10.56
N ALA A 344 7.62 -4.21 -9.30
CA ALA A 344 7.58 -5.62 -8.91
C ALA A 344 6.20 -6.27 -8.88
N LEU A 345 5.10 -5.54 -8.73
CA LEU A 345 3.77 -6.12 -8.60
C LEU A 345 3.61 -7.01 -7.34
N PHE A 346 2.41 -7.56 -7.13
CA PHE A 346 2.13 -8.51 -6.03
C PHE A 346 2.53 -9.94 -6.39
N ASN A 347 3.06 -10.68 -5.43
CA ASN A 347 3.15 -12.14 -5.44
C ASN A 347 1.75 -12.76 -5.36
N ALA A 348 1.56 -13.88 -6.06
CA ALA A 348 0.45 -14.79 -5.84
C ALA A 348 0.98 -16.20 -5.55
N PRO A 349 1.37 -16.53 -4.31
CA PRO A 349 1.80 -17.88 -3.97
C PRO A 349 0.68 -18.90 -4.22
N PRO A 350 0.99 -20.10 -4.75
CA PRO A 350 -0.01 -21.09 -5.09
C PRO A 350 -0.98 -21.42 -3.95
N GLY A 351 -2.27 -21.41 -4.24
CA GLY A 351 -3.34 -21.77 -3.29
C GLY A 351 -3.65 -20.71 -2.23
N THR A 352 -2.98 -19.56 -2.24
CA THR A 352 -3.29 -18.44 -1.34
C THR A 352 -4.41 -17.57 -1.92
N VAL A 353 -5.30 -17.06 -1.05
CA VAL A 353 -6.40 -16.18 -1.47
C VAL A 353 -5.89 -14.74 -1.54
N GLN A 354 -5.76 -14.25 -2.77
CA GLN A 354 -5.43 -12.87 -3.07
C GLN A 354 -6.68 -11.99 -2.93
N ARG A 355 -6.59 -10.89 -2.16
CA ARG A 355 -7.71 -9.99 -1.84
C ARG A 355 -7.59 -8.67 -2.61
N MET A 356 -8.13 -8.64 -3.83
CA MET A 356 -8.03 -7.49 -4.75
C MET A 356 -9.18 -6.49 -4.48
N GLY A 357 -8.94 -5.55 -3.56
CA GLY A 357 -9.97 -4.67 -3.01
C GLY A 357 -10.07 -3.28 -3.65
N VAL A 358 -11.29 -2.76 -3.77
CA VAL A 358 -11.60 -1.36 -4.08
C VAL A 358 -12.68 -0.84 -3.12
N TYR A 359 -12.57 0.42 -2.71
CA TYR A 359 -13.56 1.06 -1.85
C TYR A 359 -14.47 2.00 -2.63
N PHE A 360 -15.75 1.99 -2.26
CA PHE A 360 -16.75 2.97 -2.66
C PHE A 360 -17.32 3.66 -1.43
N TYR A 361 -17.48 4.98 -1.48
CA TYR A 361 -18.10 5.76 -0.41
C TYR A 361 -19.33 6.50 -0.93
N ALA A 362 -20.51 6.14 -0.42
CA ALA A 362 -21.81 6.62 -0.88
C ALA A 362 -22.33 7.75 0.03
N SER A 363 -22.58 8.93 -0.52
CA SER A 363 -22.80 10.12 0.29
C SER A 363 -24.02 10.92 -0.17
N PRO A 364 -24.83 11.46 0.75
CA PRO A 364 -25.90 12.41 0.39
C PRO A 364 -25.37 13.84 0.15
N GLU A 365 -24.06 14.06 0.22
CA GLU A 365 -23.44 15.37 0.06
C GLU A 365 -22.96 15.60 -1.39
N THR A 366 -22.52 16.83 -1.68
CA THR A 366 -21.84 17.17 -2.95
C THR A 366 -20.52 16.43 -3.09
N ALA A 367 -19.93 16.46 -4.29
CA ALA A 367 -18.68 15.77 -4.51
C ALA A 367 -17.53 16.24 -3.60
N GLU A 368 -17.45 17.54 -3.28
CA GLU A 368 -16.44 18.04 -2.33
C GLU A 368 -16.74 17.55 -0.90
N GLY A 369 -17.99 17.59 -0.45
CA GLY A 369 -18.34 17.06 0.87
C GLY A 369 -18.02 15.56 1.00
N THR A 370 -18.23 14.82 -0.07
CA THR A 370 -17.88 13.39 -0.18
C THR A 370 -16.38 13.18 -0.21
N ARG A 371 -15.64 14.01 -0.93
CA ARG A 371 -14.17 13.99 -0.96
C ARG A 371 -13.60 14.18 0.44
N GLN A 372 -14.05 15.21 1.15
CA GLN A 372 -13.65 15.50 2.53
C GLN A 372 -14.01 14.35 3.49
N ALA A 373 -15.13 13.67 3.25
CA ALA A 373 -15.51 12.50 4.04
C ALA A 373 -14.58 11.30 3.83
N VAL A 374 -14.14 11.07 2.58
CA VAL A 374 -13.15 10.03 2.28
C VAL A 374 -11.79 10.38 2.88
N LEU A 375 -11.35 11.63 2.76
CA LEU A 375 -10.06 12.06 3.30
C LEU A 375 -9.90 11.85 4.81
N ARG A 376 -11.00 11.88 5.59
CA ARG A 376 -10.91 11.59 7.03
C ARG A 376 -10.32 10.21 7.31
N PHE A 377 -10.47 9.24 6.41
CA PHE A 377 -9.92 7.90 6.60
C PHE A 377 -8.39 7.87 6.63
N THR A 378 -7.72 8.83 5.99
CA THR A 378 -6.25 8.96 5.96
C THR A 378 -5.77 10.26 6.63
N HIS A 379 -6.63 10.88 7.45
CA HIS A 379 -6.38 12.21 8.04
C HIS A 379 -5.98 13.30 7.02
N GLY A 380 -6.45 13.20 5.77
CA GLY A 380 -6.09 14.12 4.70
C GLY A 380 -4.83 13.72 3.92
N ASP A 381 -4.37 12.47 4.04
CA ASP A 381 -3.03 12.02 3.64
C ASP A 381 -1.93 12.73 4.45
N GLU A 382 -2.17 12.92 5.76
CA GLU A 382 -1.23 13.51 6.71
C GLU A 382 -1.09 12.61 7.95
N PHE A 383 0.10 12.55 8.54
CA PHE A 383 0.30 11.87 9.81
C PHE A 383 -0.16 12.75 10.97
N LYS A 384 -1.24 12.32 11.63
CA LYS A 384 -1.87 13.05 12.73
C LYS A 384 -0.87 13.32 13.87
N PRO A 385 -0.61 14.58 14.26
CA PRO A 385 0.20 14.88 15.43
C PRO A 385 -0.38 14.28 16.71
N LEU A 386 0.48 13.72 17.57
CA LEU A 386 0.09 13.13 18.85
C LEU A 386 0.82 13.82 20.02
N PRO A 387 0.13 14.21 21.10
CA PRO A 387 0.78 14.80 22.27
C PRO A 387 1.83 13.86 22.88
N GLY A 388 3.04 14.39 23.14
CA GLY A 388 4.16 13.62 23.67
C GLY A 388 4.86 12.73 22.63
N TYR A 389 4.55 12.90 21.35
CA TYR A 389 5.18 12.19 20.25
C TYR A 389 5.64 13.13 19.14
N LYS A 390 6.68 12.71 18.43
CA LYS A 390 7.13 13.32 17.16
C LYS A 390 7.21 12.25 16.07
N THR A 391 6.80 12.61 14.87
CA THR A 391 6.83 11.73 13.70
C THR A 391 8.24 11.69 13.11
N PHE A 392 8.68 10.49 12.79
CA PHE A 392 10.04 10.23 12.33
C PHE A 392 10.04 9.20 11.20
N VAL A 393 10.75 9.52 10.12
CA VAL A 393 10.96 8.63 8.96
C VAL A 393 12.39 8.83 8.46
N ASN A 394 13.03 7.79 7.94
CA ASN A 394 14.39 7.90 7.43
C ASN A 394 14.59 7.16 6.11
N HIS A 395 15.87 7.11 5.70
CA HIS A 395 16.34 6.40 4.53
C HIS A 395 15.89 7.03 3.22
N PHE A 396 16.17 8.33 3.07
CA PHE A 396 15.91 9.06 1.83
C PHE A 396 17.19 9.27 1.02
N HIS A 397 17.13 8.93 -0.27
CA HIS A 397 18.20 9.14 -1.26
C HIS A 397 17.85 10.34 -2.16
N LEU A 398 17.85 11.54 -1.60
CA LEU A 398 17.37 12.76 -2.28
C LEU A 398 18.41 13.42 -3.18
N ARG A 399 19.67 12.99 -3.08
CA ARG A 399 20.83 13.70 -3.64
C ARG A 399 20.85 15.15 -3.16
N PHE A 400 20.52 15.36 -1.89
CA PHE A 400 20.16 16.67 -1.35
C PHE A 400 21.34 17.64 -1.46
N THR A 401 22.51 17.24 -0.97
CA THR A 401 23.74 18.04 -0.97
C THR A 401 24.18 18.42 -2.38
N ASP A 402 24.15 17.47 -3.32
CA ASP A 402 24.51 17.71 -4.72
C ASP A 402 23.60 18.76 -5.35
N ARG A 403 22.29 18.68 -5.07
CA ARG A 403 21.29 19.59 -5.63
C ARG A 403 21.41 21.01 -5.07
N VAL A 404 21.63 21.16 -3.77
CA VAL A 404 21.85 22.50 -3.18
C VAL A 404 23.18 23.09 -3.66
N ARG A 405 24.26 22.30 -3.80
CA ARG A 405 25.51 22.74 -4.42
C ARG A 405 25.30 23.23 -5.86
N ALA A 406 24.57 22.44 -6.66
CA ALA A 406 24.27 22.79 -8.06
C ALA A 406 23.43 24.08 -8.18
N SER A 407 22.60 24.38 -7.18
CA SER A 407 21.85 25.65 -7.13
C SER A 407 22.71 26.86 -6.75
N GLY A 408 23.94 26.65 -6.26
CA GLY A 408 24.83 27.70 -5.77
C GLY A 408 24.52 28.19 -4.35
N SER A 409 23.56 27.57 -3.64
CA SER A 409 23.19 27.94 -2.27
C SER A 409 22.71 26.75 -1.45
N PHE A 410 23.19 26.62 -0.21
CA PHE A 410 22.69 25.63 0.75
C PHE A 410 21.33 25.98 1.35
N ASP A 411 20.85 27.20 1.11
CA ASP A 411 19.57 27.68 1.61
C ASP A 411 18.44 27.54 0.55
N THR A 412 18.73 26.94 -0.62
CA THR A 412 17.74 26.72 -1.68
C THR A 412 16.63 25.77 -1.21
N PRO A 413 15.35 26.21 -1.19
CA PRO A 413 14.24 25.35 -0.83
C PRO A 413 14.09 24.17 -1.78
N MET A 414 13.95 22.95 -1.24
CA MET A 414 13.75 21.73 -2.02
C MET A 414 12.32 21.22 -1.87
N GLN A 415 11.70 20.87 -3.00
CA GLN A 415 10.32 20.36 -3.07
C GLN A 415 10.12 19.08 -2.25
N ASP A 416 11.15 18.22 -2.18
CA ASP A 416 11.10 16.98 -1.40
C ASP A 416 10.87 17.27 0.10
N LEU A 417 11.57 18.27 0.65
CA LEU A 417 11.42 18.68 2.03
C LEU A 417 10.06 19.34 2.29
N ALA A 418 9.55 20.12 1.33
CA ALA A 418 8.21 20.70 1.41
C ALA A 418 7.13 19.60 1.44
N ALA A 419 7.27 18.56 0.61
CA ALA A 419 6.36 17.41 0.61
C ALA A 419 6.41 16.64 1.94
N MET A 420 7.61 16.42 2.51
CA MET A 420 7.76 15.77 3.82
C MET A 420 7.14 16.57 4.97
N LYS A 421 7.28 17.91 4.96
CA LYS A 421 6.60 18.78 5.92
C LYS A 421 5.08 18.70 5.78
N ALA A 422 4.57 18.67 4.55
CA ALA A 422 3.14 18.57 4.28
C ALA A 422 2.52 17.26 4.78
N LEU A 423 3.30 16.16 4.83
CA LEU A 423 2.87 14.89 5.43
C LEU A 423 2.79 14.94 6.97
N GLY A 424 3.26 16.01 7.61
CA GLY A 424 3.33 16.09 9.07
C GLY A 424 4.54 15.37 9.68
N LEU A 425 5.65 15.22 8.94
CA LEU A 425 6.90 14.66 9.47
C LEU A 425 7.67 15.69 10.31
N ASN A 426 8.18 15.30 11.48
CA ASN A 426 9.01 16.15 12.34
C ASN A 426 10.51 15.87 12.19
N ILE A 427 10.91 14.62 11.97
CA ILE A 427 12.32 14.23 11.83
C ILE A 427 12.45 13.40 10.56
N ILE A 428 13.34 13.81 9.67
CA ILE A 428 13.71 13.04 8.49
C ILE A 428 15.19 12.67 8.49
N GLY A 429 15.48 11.41 8.20
CA GLY A 429 16.84 10.92 8.00
C GLY A 429 17.19 10.77 6.53
N LEU A 430 18.14 11.57 6.06
CA LEU A 430 18.77 11.35 4.75
C LEU A 430 19.75 10.18 4.83
N SER A 431 20.04 9.56 3.68
CA SER A 431 20.97 8.42 3.56
C SER A 431 21.82 8.46 2.29
N ASP A 432 22.07 9.66 1.76
CA ASP A 432 22.66 9.89 0.42
C ASP A 432 24.06 9.24 0.20
N PHE A 433 24.81 8.91 1.27
CA PHE A 433 26.12 8.21 1.17
C PHE A 433 26.00 6.71 0.81
N HIS A 434 25.21 6.41 -0.21
CA HIS A 434 24.97 5.08 -0.76
C HIS A 434 25.61 4.93 -2.16
N GLY A 435 25.11 5.69 -3.13
CA GLY A 435 25.65 5.79 -4.50
C GLY A 435 25.99 7.21 -4.94
N ASP A 436 25.63 8.23 -4.14
CA ASP A 436 25.87 9.63 -4.41
C ASP A 436 27.11 10.16 -3.67
N MET A 437 27.58 11.36 -4.05
CA MET A 437 28.82 11.95 -3.52
C MET A 437 30.04 11.04 -3.75
N HIS A 438 31.05 11.06 -2.88
CA HIS A 438 32.21 10.17 -2.96
C HIS A 438 32.20 9.09 -1.84
N PRO A 439 31.32 8.07 -1.92
CA PRO A 439 31.13 7.12 -0.82
C PRO A 439 32.32 6.17 -0.63
N ASN A 440 33.09 5.92 -1.70
CA ASN A 440 34.25 5.00 -1.71
C ASN A 440 35.60 5.74 -1.66
N ASP A 441 35.62 7.06 -1.47
CA ASP A 441 36.87 7.81 -1.31
C ASP A 441 37.43 7.63 0.12
N PRO A 442 38.76 7.43 0.31
CA PRO A 442 39.36 7.14 1.61
C PRO A 442 39.44 8.33 2.56
N GLY A 443 38.85 9.49 2.24
CA GLY A 443 38.78 10.64 3.14
C GLY A 443 38.81 11.99 2.42
N PRO A 444 39.80 12.31 1.57
CA PRO A 444 39.99 13.68 1.07
C PRO A 444 38.76 14.30 0.40
N LEU A 445 38.10 13.57 -0.50
CA LEU A 445 36.88 14.04 -1.16
C LEU A 445 35.65 13.78 -0.28
N ARG A 446 35.61 12.61 0.36
CA ARG A 446 34.48 12.19 1.19
C ARG A 446 34.24 13.10 2.39
N PHE A 447 35.28 13.53 3.09
CA PHE A 447 35.16 14.43 4.25
C PHE A 447 34.73 15.84 3.84
N LYS A 448 35.14 16.30 2.65
CA LYS A 448 34.60 17.53 2.06
C LYS A 448 33.10 17.40 1.79
N ASP A 449 32.67 16.25 1.28
CA ASP A 449 31.24 15.95 1.08
C ASP A 449 30.47 15.85 2.39
N GLN A 450 31.00 15.16 3.40
CA GLN A 450 30.38 15.07 4.72
C GLN A 450 30.22 16.45 5.35
N LYS A 451 31.24 17.32 5.25
CA LYS A 451 31.14 18.70 5.75
C LYS A 451 29.98 19.47 5.12
N ASP A 452 29.85 19.41 3.80
CA ASP A 452 28.77 20.09 3.08
C ASP A 452 27.41 19.44 3.37
N TYR A 453 27.35 18.11 3.52
CA TYR A 453 26.15 17.37 3.90
C TYR A 453 25.66 17.77 5.30
N PHE A 454 26.57 17.86 6.26
CA PHE A 454 26.26 18.32 7.62
C PHE A 454 25.74 19.76 7.62
N GLU A 455 26.39 20.66 6.89
CA GLU A 455 25.97 22.06 6.82
C GLU A 455 24.63 22.24 6.08
N ALA A 456 24.44 21.56 4.94
CA ALA A 456 23.21 21.64 4.16
C ALA A 456 22.01 21.13 4.97
N THR A 457 22.15 19.98 5.63
CA THR A 457 21.08 19.42 6.47
C THR A 457 20.83 20.26 7.72
N ARG A 458 21.86 20.88 8.30
CA ARG A 458 21.72 21.85 9.41
C ARG A 458 20.88 23.06 8.97
N ARG A 459 21.15 23.63 7.80
CA ARG A 459 20.42 24.78 7.22
C ARG A 459 18.98 24.45 6.80
N ALA A 460 18.75 23.21 6.39
CA ALA A 460 17.43 22.73 6.00
C ALA A 460 16.50 22.44 7.20
N SER A 461 17.07 22.36 8.40
CA SER A 461 16.35 22.09 9.64
C SER A 461 15.69 23.35 10.20
N ASP A 462 14.63 23.16 10.99
CA ASP A 462 13.79 24.18 11.61
C ASP A 462 13.28 23.67 12.99
N THR A 463 12.61 24.52 13.76
CA THR A 463 12.18 24.27 15.15
C THR A 463 11.39 22.97 15.31
N ASP A 464 10.48 22.67 14.39
CA ASP A 464 9.64 21.47 14.41
C ASP A 464 9.93 20.50 13.25
N PHE A 465 11.03 20.72 12.51
CA PHE A 465 11.43 19.91 11.37
C PHE A 465 12.94 19.70 11.29
N LEU A 466 13.42 18.53 11.67
CA LEU A 466 14.84 18.19 11.68
C LEU A 466 15.22 17.36 10.45
N VAL A 467 16.25 17.79 9.73
CA VAL A 467 16.90 17.02 8.67
C VAL A 467 18.23 16.47 9.20
N THR A 468 18.35 15.15 9.27
CA THR A 468 19.54 14.49 9.81
C THR A 468 20.41 13.87 8.70
N PRO A 469 21.74 13.96 8.78
CA PRO A 469 22.66 13.47 7.76
C PRO A 469 23.12 12.05 8.12
N TRP A 470 22.21 11.10 8.02
CA TRP A 470 22.55 9.69 8.24
C TRP A 470 23.04 9.06 6.92
N GLU A 471 23.44 7.80 7.00
CA GLU A 471 24.09 7.13 5.87
C GLU A 471 23.62 5.68 5.73
N GLU A 472 23.50 5.22 4.49
CA GLU A 472 23.39 3.80 4.12
C GLU A 472 24.73 3.34 3.50
N PRO A 473 25.76 3.05 4.31
CA PRO A 473 27.11 2.85 3.79
C PRO A 473 27.32 1.56 3.01
N SER A 474 26.46 0.54 3.21
CA SER A 474 26.50 -0.76 2.53
C SER A 474 27.87 -1.45 2.56
N ALA A 475 28.50 -1.52 3.74
CA ALA A 475 29.82 -2.14 3.91
C ALA A 475 29.97 -2.92 5.22
N TYR A 476 30.71 -4.02 5.18
CA TYR A 476 31.23 -4.80 6.33
C TYR A 476 30.24 -5.57 7.22
N PHE A 477 29.02 -5.08 7.45
CA PHE A 477 28.01 -5.79 8.26
C PHE A 477 27.12 -6.75 7.46
N GLY A 478 27.25 -6.75 6.13
CA GLY A 478 26.40 -7.54 5.25
C GLY A 478 25.06 -6.85 4.99
N GLY A 479 24.50 -7.10 3.81
CA GLY A 479 23.31 -6.39 3.36
C GLY A 479 23.50 -4.88 3.25
N HIS A 480 22.38 -4.17 3.11
CA HIS A 480 22.33 -2.74 3.34
C HIS A 480 21.80 -2.43 4.75
N TYR A 481 22.30 -1.36 5.33
CA TYR A 481 21.91 -0.91 6.66
C TYR A 481 22.07 0.59 6.76
N ASN A 482 21.27 1.21 7.63
CA ASN A 482 21.42 2.61 7.98
C ASN A 482 22.20 2.74 9.29
N ILE A 483 23.16 3.66 9.32
CA ILE A 483 23.89 4.05 10.53
C ILE A 483 23.44 5.44 10.98
N ILE A 484 23.17 5.56 12.27
CA ILE A 484 22.61 6.75 12.90
C ILE A 484 23.52 7.21 14.03
N PHE A 485 24.03 8.43 13.91
CA PHE A 485 24.93 9.03 14.91
C PHE A 485 24.17 9.97 15.87
N PRO A 486 24.54 10.00 17.16
CA PRO A 486 24.04 11.01 18.10
C PRO A 486 24.47 12.43 17.70
N LYS A 487 25.71 12.55 17.23
CA LYS A 487 26.29 13.82 16.77
C LYS A 487 26.22 13.92 15.26
N ARG A 488 25.96 15.13 14.76
CA ARG A 488 25.88 15.41 13.32
C ARG A 488 27.20 15.18 12.60
N ASN A 489 28.33 15.55 13.23
CA ASN A 489 29.62 15.73 12.57
C ASN A 489 30.61 14.58 12.82
N VAL A 490 30.19 13.34 12.56
CA VAL A 490 31.10 12.18 12.58
C VAL A 490 31.71 12.01 11.20
N TYR A 491 32.98 12.39 11.05
CA TYR A 491 33.73 12.21 9.81
C TYR A 491 34.33 10.82 9.73
N TRP A 492 33.94 10.08 8.70
CA TRP A 492 34.39 8.70 8.56
C TRP A 492 34.37 8.19 7.12
N SER A 493 35.31 7.32 6.78
CA SER A 493 35.42 6.62 5.50
C SER A 493 35.16 5.13 5.68
N LYS A 494 34.42 4.53 4.74
CA LYS A 494 34.27 3.07 4.61
C LYS A 494 35.41 2.41 3.82
N VAL A 495 36.49 3.13 3.58
CA VAL A 495 37.70 2.64 2.91
C VAL A 495 38.92 3.04 3.74
N ARG A 496 39.69 2.04 4.16
CA ARG A 496 40.96 2.20 4.86
C ARG A 496 42.10 1.68 4.00
N GLN A 497 42.99 2.58 3.59
CA GLN A 497 44.14 2.24 2.75
C GLN A 497 45.19 1.42 3.53
N PRO A 498 46.02 0.60 2.84
CA PRO A 498 47.14 -0.08 3.48
C PRO A 498 48.03 0.90 4.24
N GLY A 499 48.30 0.62 5.52
CA GLY A 499 49.12 1.48 6.40
C GLY A 499 48.40 2.70 6.97
N GLN A 500 47.16 3.01 6.55
CA GLN A 500 46.38 4.12 7.10
C GLN A 500 45.92 3.79 8.54
N PRO A 501 46.07 4.72 9.50
CA PRO A 501 45.57 4.52 10.86
C PRO A 501 44.04 4.42 10.87
N PHE A 502 43.49 3.73 11.88
CA PHE A 502 42.04 3.64 12.08
C PHE A 502 41.40 5.00 12.36
N THR A 503 42.13 5.87 13.07
CA THR A 503 41.72 7.23 13.39
C THR A 503 42.91 8.16 13.37
N GLU A 504 42.69 9.40 12.98
CA GLU A 504 43.66 10.49 13.02
C GLU A 504 42.96 11.82 13.29
N ASN A 505 43.74 12.83 13.67
CA ASN A 505 43.25 14.21 13.77
C ASN A 505 43.60 14.93 12.47
N ASP A 506 42.62 15.00 11.57
CA ASP A 506 42.70 15.79 10.35
C ASP A 506 42.71 17.28 10.69
N PRO A 507 43.58 18.10 10.06
CA PRO A 507 43.71 19.52 10.37
C PRO A 507 42.47 20.37 10.03
N VAL A 508 41.57 19.87 9.19
CA VAL A 508 40.34 20.56 8.76
C VAL A 508 39.11 20.00 9.46
N TYR A 509 39.03 18.67 9.61
CA TYR A 509 37.82 17.98 10.08
C TYR A 509 37.91 17.49 11.54
N GLY A 510 39.08 17.61 12.17
CA GLY A 510 39.31 17.09 13.51
C GLY A 510 39.42 15.57 13.51
N LYS A 511 38.80 14.90 14.48
CA LYS A 511 38.87 13.44 14.56
C LYS A 511 38.14 12.80 13.38
N VAL A 512 38.86 11.98 12.61
CA VAL A 512 38.28 11.19 11.50
C VAL A 512 38.50 9.70 11.74
N TYR A 513 37.66 8.88 11.10
CA TYR A 513 37.74 7.42 11.13
C TYR A 513 37.94 6.85 9.73
N HIS A 514 38.78 5.82 9.61
CA HIS A 514 39.00 5.05 8.39
C HIS A 514 38.71 3.60 8.68
N THR A 515 37.59 3.09 8.18
CA THR A 515 37.13 1.72 8.47
C THR A 515 37.48 0.79 7.31
N GLY A 516 38.03 -0.39 7.64
CA GLY A 516 38.41 -1.42 6.67
C GLY A 516 37.77 -2.78 6.93
N SER A 517 36.97 -2.91 7.99
CA SER A 517 36.41 -4.18 8.46
C SER A 517 35.17 -3.97 9.34
N ALA A 518 34.43 -5.06 9.63
CA ALA A 518 33.32 -5.02 10.57
C ALA A 518 33.76 -4.61 11.99
N ALA A 519 34.96 -5.00 12.40
CA ALA A 519 35.51 -4.63 13.69
C ALA A 519 35.81 -3.12 13.77
N ASP A 520 36.35 -2.53 12.69
CA ASP A 520 36.60 -1.09 12.62
C ASP A 520 35.29 -0.30 12.67
N VAL A 521 34.26 -0.70 11.91
CA VAL A 521 32.94 -0.04 11.96
C VAL A 521 32.36 -0.13 13.37
N GLN A 522 32.37 -1.32 13.99
CA GLN A 522 31.88 -1.49 15.36
C GLN A 522 32.66 -0.62 16.35
N GLN A 523 33.99 -0.55 16.24
CA GLN A 523 34.82 0.28 17.12
C GLN A 523 34.50 1.77 16.97
N MET A 524 34.26 2.26 15.75
CA MET A 524 33.84 3.64 15.49
C MET A 524 32.46 3.90 16.11
N MET A 525 31.51 3.02 15.86
CA MET A 525 30.16 3.11 16.41
C MET A 525 30.19 3.14 17.94
N ASP A 526 31.09 2.36 18.55
CA ASP A 526 31.21 2.32 19.99
C ASP A 526 31.81 3.60 20.57
N ALA A 527 32.78 4.20 19.87
CA ALA A 527 33.38 5.47 20.24
C ALA A 527 32.42 6.66 20.09
N GLU A 528 31.54 6.64 19.09
CA GLU A 528 30.62 7.74 18.78
C GLU A 528 29.19 7.52 19.29
N GLY A 529 28.89 6.34 19.84
CA GLY A 529 27.55 6.02 20.37
C GLY A 529 26.48 5.78 19.30
N ALA A 530 26.88 5.36 18.10
CA ALA A 530 25.99 5.17 16.96
C ALA A 530 25.09 3.93 17.10
N TYR A 531 23.93 3.99 16.45
CA TYR A 531 22.96 2.89 16.33
C TYR A 531 22.77 2.54 14.86
N TRP A 532 22.27 1.34 14.59
CA TRP A 532 22.05 0.89 13.22
C TRP A 532 20.97 -0.19 13.12
N TYR A 533 20.45 -0.38 11.91
CA TYR A 533 19.47 -1.41 11.58
C TYR A 533 19.58 -1.78 10.09
N HIS A 534 19.16 -2.99 9.71
CA HIS A 534 19.18 -3.40 8.30
C HIS A 534 18.06 -2.74 7.51
N ALA A 535 18.41 -2.16 6.36
CA ALA A 535 17.46 -1.63 5.39
C ALA A 535 16.83 -2.77 4.57
N HIS A 536 15.56 -2.59 4.19
CA HIS A 536 14.78 -3.48 3.32
C HIS A 536 15.14 -4.99 3.49
N PRO A 537 14.85 -5.59 4.66
CA PRO A 537 15.32 -6.93 5.03
C PRO A 537 14.88 -7.99 4.02
N ARG A 538 15.75 -8.99 3.82
CA ARG A 538 15.51 -10.17 2.95
C ARG A 538 15.22 -9.85 1.48
N THR A 539 15.49 -8.64 1.00
CA THR A 539 15.31 -8.26 -0.41
C THR A 539 16.41 -7.29 -0.88
N LYS A 540 16.47 -7.00 -2.20
CA LYS A 540 17.49 -6.14 -2.83
C LYS A 540 18.90 -6.56 -2.37
N GLY A 541 19.76 -5.60 -2.04
CA GLY A 541 21.12 -5.81 -1.53
C GLY A 541 21.16 -6.42 -0.12
N THR A 542 20.03 -6.51 0.58
CA THR A 542 19.88 -7.15 1.91
C THR A 542 19.28 -8.57 1.81
N THR A 543 19.26 -9.17 0.62
CA THR A 543 18.82 -10.56 0.45
C THR A 543 19.68 -11.50 1.29
N GLY A 544 19.05 -12.32 2.14
CA GLY A 544 19.73 -13.21 3.10
C GLY A 544 20.10 -12.57 4.45
N TYR A 545 19.89 -11.27 4.62
CA TYR A 545 20.21 -10.56 5.87
C TYR A 545 18.94 -10.05 6.57
N PRO A 546 18.95 -9.97 7.91
CA PRO A 546 20.03 -10.35 8.84
C PRO A 546 20.19 -11.86 9.11
N ASP A 547 19.43 -12.74 8.47
CA ASP A 547 19.40 -14.18 8.75
C ASP A 547 20.80 -14.84 8.77
N LEU A 548 21.67 -14.48 7.82
CA LEU A 548 23.03 -15.03 7.68
C LEU A 548 24.01 -14.60 8.78
N ILE A 549 23.66 -13.63 9.62
CA ILE A 549 24.56 -13.03 10.60
C ILE A 549 23.98 -13.02 12.02
N PHE A 550 22.85 -13.71 12.27
CA PHE A 550 22.24 -13.75 13.60
C PHE A 550 23.19 -14.17 14.72
N ASP A 551 24.23 -14.94 14.41
CA ASP A 551 25.22 -15.41 15.36
C ASP A 551 26.28 -14.35 15.72
N LYS A 552 26.45 -13.31 14.90
CA LYS A 552 27.57 -12.36 14.99
C LYS A 552 27.45 -11.41 16.19
N PRO A 553 28.58 -11.01 16.80
CA PRO A 553 28.56 -10.14 17.97
C PRO A 553 27.92 -8.76 17.72
N TYR A 554 28.13 -8.17 16.55
CA TYR A 554 27.66 -6.81 16.25
C TYR A 554 26.13 -6.70 16.07
N VAL A 555 25.42 -7.80 15.72
CA VAL A 555 23.94 -7.83 15.76
C VAL A 555 23.39 -8.25 17.13
N LYS A 556 24.19 -8.93 17.94
CA LYS A 556 23.91 -9.22 19.36
C LYS A 556 24.33 -8.03 20.24
N ASN A 557 23.85 -6.84 19.88
CA ASN A 557 24.20 -5.57 20.52
C ASN A 557 22.93 -4.72 20.71
N ASP A 558 22.81 -3.97 21.80
CA ASP A 558 21.70 -3.03 22.03
C ASP A 558 21.72 -1.84 21.06
N ARG A 559 22.86 -1.56 20.42
CA ARG A 559 22.98 -0.56 19.36
C ARG A 559 22.51 -1.05 17.99
N TYR A 560 22.32 -2.36 17.83
CA TYR A 560 21.59 -2.91 16.70
C TYR A 560 20.09 -2.89 17.02
N LEU A 561 19.35 -2.06 16.31
CA LEU A 561 17.94 -1.77 16.61
C LEU A 561 16.98 -2.77 15.97
N GLY A 562 17.36 -3.45 14.88
CA GLY A 562 16.51 -4.42 14.17
C GLY A 562 16.49 -4.22 12.66
N VAL A 563 15.30 -4.12 12.06
CA VAL A 563 15.12 -4.05 10.60
C VAL A 563 14.12 -2.97 10.18
N ALA A 564 14.23 -2.53 8.93
CA ALA A 564 13.31 -1.61 8.28
C ALA A 564 11.91 -2.22 8.06
N PHE A 565 10.89 -1.36 8.13
CA PHE A 565 9.56 -1.57 7.57
C PHE A 565 9.24 -0.47 6.58
N LYS A 566 9.02 -0.92 5.36
CA LYS A 566 8.69 -0.14 4.19
C LYS A 566 7.39 -0.68 3.60
N PRO A 567 6.43 0.17 3.22
CA PRO A 567 5.13 -0.25 2.73
C PRO A 567 5.29 -0.90 1.37
N GLY A 568 4.43 -1.89 1.11
CA GLY A 568 4.56 -2.71 -0.07
C GLY A 568 5.74 -3.69 -0.04
N MET A 569 6.50 -3.86 1.07
CA MET A 569 7.43 -4.99 1.20
C MET A 569 6.71 -6.31 1.43
N GLY A 570 5.51 -6.26 2.02
CA GLY A 570 4.51 -7.33 1.96
C GLY A 570 3.79 -7.31 0.61
N MET A 571 4.50 -7.71 -0.46
CA MET A 571 3.94 -7.77 -1.81
C MET A 571 3.03 -8.99 -1.98
N ASP A 572 2.09 -9.24 -1.09
CA ASP A 572 1.20 -10.39 -1.17
C ASP A 572 -0.15 -10.07 -0.52
N LEU A 573 -1.21 -10.01 -1.33
CA LEU A 573 -2.56 -9.67 -0.84
C LEU A 573 -3.24 -10.82 -0.09
N SER A 574 -2.54 -11.95 0.07
CA SER A 574 -2.98 -13.04 0.95
C SER A 574 -2.54 -12.88 2.40
N GLU A 575 -1.51 -12.07 2.68
CA GLU A 575 -1.03 -11.79 4.04
C GLU A 575 -2.10 -11.07 4.87
N ALA A 576 -2.13 -11.35 6.18
CA ALA A 576 -3.02 -10.67 7.10
C ALA A 576 -2.40 -9.37 7.65
N ARG A 577 -1.08 -9.27 7.62
CA ARG A 577 -0.29 -8.11 8.10
C ARG A 577 0.50 -7.54 6.93
N LEU A 578 0.74 -6.23 6.95
CA LEU A 578 1.74 -5.65 6.07
C LEU A 578 3.13 -6.20 6.44
N CYS A 579 3.85 -6.73 5.44
CA CYS A 579 5.23 -7.21 5.62
C CYS A 579 5.35 -8.38 6.62
N GLU A 580 4.43 -9.35 6.56
CA GLU A 580 4.38 -10.48 7.50
C GLU A 580 5.70 -11.28 7.48
N TRP A 581 6.20 -11.61 6.29
CA TRP A 581 7.41 -12.43 6.13
C TRP A 581 8.72 -11.65 6.18
N ARG A 582 8.77 -10.42 5.64
CA ARG A 582 10.05 -9.70 5.56
C ARG A 582 10.38 -8.93 6.83
N CYS A 583 9.37 -8.45 7.56
CA CYS A 583 9.56 -7.56 8.71
C CYS A 583 9.19 -8.25 10.03
N PHE A 584 7.95 -8.72 10.17
CA PHE A 584 7.48 -9.31 11.42
C PHE A 584 8.19 -10.63 11.74
N ASP A 585 8.23 -11.56 10.79
CA ASP A 585 8.88 -12.86 10.99
C ASP A 585 10.37 -12.74 11.38
N VAL A 586 11.14 -11.89 10.69
CA VAL A 586 12.58 -11.72 11.00
C VAL A 586 12.79 -11.07 12.36
N THR A 587 11.94 -10.11 12.74
CA THR A 587 12.04 -9.41 14.03
C THR A 587 11.67 -10.32 15.19
N ASP A 588 10.56 -11.05 15.07
CA ASP A 588 10.11 -12.01 16.06
C ASP A 588 11.14 -13.15 16.20
N THR A 589 11.73 -13.61 15.10
CA THR A 589 12.83 -14.60 15.09
C THR A 589 14.06 -14.10 15.85
N MET A 590 14.55 -12.88 15.56
CA MET A 590 15.70 -12.30 16.28
C MET A 590 15.42 -12.19 17.78
N ASN A 591 14.26 -11.67 18.16
CA ASN A 591 13.87 -11.52 19.56
C ASN A 591 13.82 -12.85 20.29
N ASN A 592 13.34 -13.91 19.62
CA ASN A 592 13.34 -15.24 20.20
C ASN A 592 14.75 -15.83 20.30
N LEU A 593 15.58 -15.69 19.26
CA LEU A 593 16.99 -16.15 19.31
C LEU A 593 17.80 -15.45 20.42
N TYR A 594 17.48 -14.20 20.73
CA TYR A 594 18.20 -13.39 21.71
C TYR A 594 17.55 -13.36 23.10
N ALA A 595 16.50 -14.16 23.33
CA ALA A 595 15.73 -14.16 24.57
C ALA A 595 16.57 -14.30 25.87
N SER A 596 17.67 -15.05 25.84
CA SER A 596 18.55 -15.29 27.00
C SER A 596 19.75 -14.35 27.10
N SER A 597 19.89 -13.38 26.18
CA SER A 597 21.08 -12.53 26.07
C SER A 597 21.09 -11.34 27.03
N GLY A 598 19.94 -10.97 27.60
CA GLY A 598 19.76 -9.73 28.37
C GLY A 598 19.67 -8.46 27.51
N LEU A 599 19.75 -8.60 26.18
CA LEU A 599 19.61 -7.48 25.23
C LEU A 599 18.17 -6.95 25.21
N LYS A 600 18.04 -5.68 24.83
CA LYS A 600 16.76 -5.08 24.47
C LYS A 600 16.19 -5.77 23.22
N PRO A 601 14.84 -5.83 23.10
CA PRO A 601 14.20 -6.30 21.89
C PRO A 601 14.70 -5.56 20.64
N LYS A 602 14.72 -6.28 19.52
CA LYS A 602 14.84 -5.73 18.18
C LYS A 602 13.47 -5.31 17.69
N TYR A 603 13.45 -4.22 16.95
CA TYR A 603 12.24 -3.57 16.48
C TYR A 603 12.18 -3.53 14.97
N ILE A 604 10.98 -3.29 14.51
CA ILE A 604 10.71 -2.81 13.17
C ILE A 604 10.77 -1.28 13.20
N ILE A 605 11.45 -0.67 12.23
CA ILE A 605 11.62 0.79 12.14
C ILE A 605 11.06 1.26 10.80
N ALA A 606 10.14 2.23 10.80
CA ALA A 606 9.61 2.79 9.57
C ALA A 606 10.71 3.51 8.78
N ASP A 607 10.80 3.16 7.49
CA ASP A 607 11.88 3.49 6.56
C ASP A 607 11.29 3.53 5.13
N ILE A 608 11.86 4.34 4.24
CA ILE A 608 11.32 4.58 2.89
C ILE A 608 12.19 4.03 1.76
N ASP A 609 13.52 4.17 1.76
CA ASP A 609 14.39 3.82 0.61
C ASP A 609 13.81 4.34 -0.73
N THR A 610 13.47 5.63 -0.80
CA THR A 610 13.00 6.29 -2.04
C THR A 610 13.82 7.52 -2.38
N TYR A 611 13.84 7.82 -3.67
CA TYR A 611 14.56 8.94 -4.24
C TYR A 611 13.67 10.20 -4.29
N ARG A 612 13.86 11.03 -5.32
CA ARG A 612 13.17 12.31 -5.53
C ARG A 612 11.66 12.20 -5.38
N LYS A 613 11.06 13.19 -4.73
CA LYS A 613 9.63 13.36 -4.49
C LYS A 613 9.21 14.83 -4.50
N GLY A 614 7.98 15.10 -4.90
CA GLY A 614 7.41 16.44 -4.93
C GLY A 614 5.97 16.48 -4.41
N PRO A 615 5.40 17.68 -4.23
CA PRO A 615 3.99 17.85 -3.85
C PRO A 615 2.98 17.18 -4.79
N GLU A 616 3.38 16.90 -6.03
CA GLU A 616 2.58 16.21 -7.05
C GLU A 616 2.54 14.68 -6.91
N ASP A 617 3.43 14.10 -6.10
CA ASP A 617 3.62 12.66 -5.94
C ASP A 617 2.69 12.04 -4.89
N ASP A 618 2.54 10.72 -4.95
CA ASP A 618 1.66 9.95 -4.07
C ASP A 618 2.41 9.41 -2.85
N THR A 619 2.89 10.33 -2.02
CA THR A 619 3.84 10.02 -0.94
C THR A 619 3.18 9.28 0.24
N TYR A 620 2.06 9.76 0.79
CA TYR A 620 1.41 9.15 1.97
C TYR A 620 1.19 7.64 1.84
N ALA A 621 0.69 7.18 0.70
CA ALA A 621 0.39 5.78 0.44
C ALA A 621 1.63 4.85 0.58
N ASN A 622 2.81 5.37 0.28
CA ASN A 622 4.08 4.62 0.31
C ASN A 622 4.88 4.84 1.60
N PHE A 623 4.34 5.59 2.59
CA PHE A 623 5.09 5.96 3.79
C PHE A 623 4.54 5.27 5.05
N PRO A 624 5.37 4.50 5.78
CA PRO A 624 5.13 4.24 7.17
C PRO A 624 5.77 5.37 8.00
N VAL A 625 5.38 5.49 9.26
CA VAL A 625 5.90 6.50 10.16
C VAL A 625 6.18 5.90 11.53
N ASN A 626 7.27 6.33 12.15
CA ASN A 626 7.54 6.09 13.56
C ASN A 626 6.95 7.25 14.36
N TYR A 627 6.14 6.94 15.38
CA TYR A 627 5.77 7.90 16.41
C TYR A 627 6.72 7.72 17.60
N LEU A 628 7.75 8.57 17.67
CA LEU A 628 8.74 8.57 18.75
C LEU A 628 8.19 9.29 19.96
N LYS A 629 8.27 8.69 21.16
CA LYS A 629 7.81 9.32 22.39
C LYS A 629 8.84 10.31 22.93
N ILE A 630 8.85 11.49 22.34
CA ILE A 630 9.68 12.64 22.72
C ILE A 630 8.81 13.90 22.65
N ASP A 631 9.02 14.84 23.58
CA ASP A 631 8.18 16.04 23.70
C ASP A 631 8.51 17.10 22.63
N THR A 632 9.78 17.20 22.24
CA THR A 632 10.28 18.21 21.30
C THR A 632 11.12 17.58 20.20
N THR A 633 11.07 18.17 19.01
CA THR A 633 12.01 17.87 17.94
C THR A 633 13.38 18.42 18.35
N PRO A 634 14.47 17.63 18.33
CA PRO A 634 15.80 18.15 18.64
C PRO A 634 16.22 19.24 17.65
N GLY A 635 16.91 20.26 18.16
CA GLY A 635 17.51 21.30 17.33
C GLY A 635 18.61 20.75 16.40
N ALA A 636 18.92 21.49 15.33
CA ALA A 636 19.87 21.03 14.31
C ALA A 636 21.28 20.72 14.84
N ASP A 637 21.70 21.43 15.90
CA ASP A 637 22.99 21.32 16.57
C ASP A 637 22.92 20.56 17.91
N GLU A 638 21.73 20.09 18.31
CA GLU A 638 21.54 19.32 19.52
C GLU A 638 21.91 17.84 19.32
N ASP A 639 22.23 17.18 20.43
CA ASP A 639 22.59 15.76 20.43
C ASP A 639 21.34 14.87 20.28
N MET A 640 21.39 13.93 19.34
CA MET A 640 20.29 13.02 18.98
C MET A 640 20.20 11.77 19.88
N SER A 641 20.99 11.68 20.94
CA SER A 641 20.92 10.59 21.92
C SER A 641 19.50 10.36 22.47
N PRO A 642 18.65 11.38 22.74
CA PRO A 642 17.27 11.13 23.19
C PRO A 642 16.45 10.35 22.17
N VAL A 643 16.57 10.67 20.87
CA VAL A 643 15.90 9.96 19.76
C VAL A 643 16.40 8.52 19.68
N LEU A 644 17.72 8.34 19.71
CA LEU A 644 18.35 7.01 19.62
C LEU A 644 18.03 6.14 20.83
N LYS A 645 17.98 6.74 22.02
CA LYS A 645 17.56 6.07 23.25
C LYS A 645 16.10 5.64 23.17
N ALA A 646 15.20 6.49 22.66
CA ALA A 646 13.79 6.15 22.50
C ALA A 646 13.61 4.95 21.55
N LEU A 647 14.33 4.92 20.42
CA LEU A 647 14.37 3.77 19.52
C LEU A 647 14.88 2.49 20.21
N ARG A 648 16.01 2.58 20.94
CA ARG A 648 16.59 1.44 21.67
C ARG A 648 15.64 0.89 22.74
N ASP A 649 15.00 1.79 23.50
CA ASP A 649 14.18 1.42 24.64
C ASP A 649 12.77 0.97 24.23
N GLY A 650 12.40 1.12 22.95
CA GLY A 650 11.07 0.78 22.43
C GLY A 650 10.01 1.82 22.78
N ASP A 651 10.43 3.06 23.07
CA ASP A 651 9.56 4.20 23.36
C ASP A 651 9.01 4.81 22.06
N PHE A 652 8.46 3.97 21.18
CA PHE A 652 7.84 4.36 19.91
C PHE A 652 6.88 3.28 19.39
N PHE A 653 6.09 3.61 18.37
CA PHE A 653 5.38 2.62 17.56
C PHE A 653 5.46 2.98 16.08
N VAL A 654 5.27 1.97 15.22
CA VAL A 654 5.20 2.13 13.77
C VAL A 654 3.75 2.09 13.30
N SER A 655 3.39 2.94 12.36
CA SER A 655 2.05 3.01 11.76
C SER A 655 2.11 3.43 10.30
N THR A 656 1.04 3.18 9.55
CA THR A 656 0.79 3.79 8.23
C THR A 656 -0.09 5.04 8.29
N GLY A 657 -0.57 5.42 9.49
CA GLY A 657 -1.35 6.64 9.75
C GLY A 657 -2.81 6.40 10.16
N GLU A 658 -3.38 5.25 9.81
CA GLU A 658 -4.79 4.91 10.10
C GLU A 658 -4.99 4.34 11.50
N ILE A 659 -3.94 3.82 12.13
CA ILE A 659 -3.97 3.17 13.46
C ILE A 659 -2.94 3.87 14.34
N LEU A 660 -3.38 4.42 15.47
CA LEU A 660 -2.54 5.19 16.37
C LEU A 660 -2.58 4.58 17.78
N ILE A 661 -1.41 4.20 18.30
CA ILE A 661 -1.27 3.66 19.67
C ILE A 661 -0.83 4.82 20.58
N THR A 662 -1.81 5.52 21.14
CA THR A 662 -1.57 6.73 21.97
C THR A 662 -1.02 6.40 23.36
N LYS A 663 -1.19 5.16 23.81
CA LYS A 663 -0.61 4.66 25.06
C LYS A 663 -0.37 3.16 24.95
N TYR A 664 0.78 2.71 25.46
CA TYR A 664 1.09 1.30 25.62
C TYR A 664 1.79 1.08 26.96
N ARG A 665 1.42 0.01 27.66
CA ARG A 665 2.06 -0.41 28.92
C ARG A 665 1.84 -1.89 29.18
N ILE A 666 2.79 -2.51 29.87
CA ILE A 666 2.60 -3.81 30.51
C ILE A 666 2.35 -3.56 32.00
N VAL A 667 1.21 -4.02 32.49
CA VAL A 667 0.77 -3.85 33.89
C VAL A 667 0.86 -5.18 34.62
N GLY A 668 1.14 -5.12 35.93
CA GLY A 668 1.22 -6.28 36.81
C GLY A 668 2.66 -6.75 37.05
N THR A 669 2.81 -7.71 37.97
CA THR A 669 4.08 -8.29 38.39
C THR A 669 4.00 -9.82 38.38
N GLY A 670 5.15 -10.49 38.29
CA GLY A 670 5.20 -11.95 38.25
C GLY A 670 4.64 -12.51 36.93
N ALA A 671 4.01 -13.68 37.02
CA ALA A 671 3.53 -14.46 35.89
C ALA A 671 2.20 -13.97 35.30
N GLN A 672 1.35 -13.25 36.03
CA GLN A 672 0.08 -12.77 35.47
C GLN A 672 0.22 -11.28 35.17
N ARG A 673 0.27 -10.94 33.88
CA ARG A 673 0.44 -9.56 33.41
C ARG A 673 -0.66 -9.19 32.43
N THR A 674 -0.78 -7.90 32.13
CA THR A 674 -1.80 -7.37 31.23
C THR A 674 -1.18 -6.35 30.30
N ILE A 675 -1.44 -6.48 29.01
CA ILE A 675 -1.16 -5.41 28.05
C ILE A 675 -2.30 -4.40 28.14
N GLY A 676 -1.94 -3.15 28.43
CA GLY A 676 -2.83 -2.00 28.36
C GLY A 676 -2.46 -1.11 27.19
N ALA A 677 -3.35 -0.96 26.21
CA ALA A 677 -3.14 -0.11 25.04
C ALA A 677 -4.34 0.80 24.75
N ASP A 678 -4.10 2.08 24.51
CA ASP A 678 -5.12 3.03 24.06
C ASP A 678 -4.92 3.25 22.56
N VAL A 679 -5.87 2.80 21.75
CA VAL A 679 -5.77 2.77 20.29
C VAL A 679 -6.88 3.59 19.66
N GLU A 680 -6.53 4.39 18.66
CA GLU A 680 -7.45 5.10 17.76
C GLU A 680 -7.29 4.54 16.34
N TRP A 681 -8.37 4.46 15.58
CA TRP A 681 -8.31 4.05 14.17
C TRP A 681 -9.36 4.73 13.29
N THR A 682 -9.12 4.76 11.99
CA THR A 682 -10.05 5.37 11.00
C THR A 682 -10.87 4.34 10.22
N PHE A 683 -10.28 3.23 9.77
CA PHE A 683 -10.97 2.14 9.08
C PHE A 683 -11.51 1.09 10.07
N PRO A 684 -12.62 0.37 9.75
CA PRO A 684 -13.08 -0.77 10.55
C PRO A 684 -11.95 -1.80 10.73
N PRO A 685 -11.50 -2.06 11.97
CA PRO A 685 -10.36 -2.94 12.22
C PRO A 685 -10.78 -4.41 12.22
N SER A 686 -9.81 -5.31 11.99
CA SER A 686 -10.08 -6.76 11.90
C SER A 686 -9.72 -7.51 13.19
N PHE A 687 -8.53 -7.27 13.74
CA PHE A 687 -8.08 -7.94 14.95
C PHE A 687 -7.07 -7.08 15.71
N VAL A 688 -6.82 -7.41 16.97
CA VAL A 688 -5.56 -7.08 17.65
C VAL A 688 -4.80 -8.36 17.88
N GLU A 689 -3.48 -8.26 17.96
CA GLU A 689 -2.62 -9.41 18.19
C GLU A 689 -1.60 -9.13 19.29
N VAL A 690 -1.38 -10.15 20.11
CA VAL A 690 -0.26 -10.22 21.04
C VAL A 690 0.64 -11.38 20.61
N VAL A 691 1.94 -11.12 20.45
CA VAL A 691 2.96 -12.12 20.11
C VAL A 691 4.03 -12.12 21.19
N TRP A 692 4.52 -13.29 21.59
CA TRP A 692 5.57 -13.44 22.60
C TRP A 692 6.46 -14.64 22.32
N GLY A 693 7.65 -14.66 22.93
CA GLY A 693 8.57 -15.78 22.83
C GLY A 693 9.29 -16.10 24.14
N ASP A 694 9.72 -17.34 24.28
CA ASP A 694 10.43 -17.90 25.45
C ASP A 694 11.89 -18.30 25.15
N GLY A 695 12.36 -18.01 23.94
CA GLY A 695 13.67 -18.43 23.44
C GLY A 695 13.69 -19.77 22.71
N ARG A 696 12.56 -20.50 22.70
CA ARG A 696 12.40 -21.79 22.00
C ARG A 696 11.27 -21.74 21.00
N LYS A 697 10.15 -21.11 21.37
CA LYS A 697 8.96 -20.96 20.52
C LYS A 697 8.44 -19.53 20.56
N ILE A 698 7.75 -19.18 19.49
CA ILE A 698 7.02 -17.93 19.33
C ILE A 698 5.54 -18.31 19.29
N ASP A 699 4.78 -17.77 20.23
CA ASP A 699 3.34 -17.97 20.36
C ASP A 699 2.61 -16.64 20.11
N ARG A 700 1.31 -16.73 19.84
CA ARG A 700 0.47 -15.57 19.57
C ARG A 700 -0.97 -15.76 20.04
N GLN A 701 -1.64 -14.65 20.31
CA GLN A 701 -3.07 -14.56 20.50
C GLN A 701 -3.63 -13.50 19.55
N VAL A 702 -4.55 -13.92 18.68
CA VAL A 702 -5.30 -13.02 17.79
C VAL A 702 -6.71 -12.86 18.36
N ILE A 703 -7.14 -11.62 18.55
CA ILE A 703 -8.45 -11.27 19.08
C ILE A 703 -9.18 -10.50 17.99
N SER A 704 -10.25 -11.07 17.45
CA SER A 704 -11.09 -10.35 16.49
C SER A 704 -11.75 -9.14 17.15
N ILE A 705 -11.73 -8.01 16.46
CA ILE A 705 -12.38 -6.76 16.87
C ILE A 705 -13.26 -6.22 15.74
N THR A 706 -13.80 -7.12 14.91
CA THR A 706 -14.63 -6.77 13.75
C THR A 706 -15.96 -6.13 14.16
N ASP A 707 -16.35 -6.22 15.44
CA ASP A 707 -17.49 -5.56 16.03
C ASP A 707 -17.31 -4.04 16.21
N LEU A 708 -16.07 -3.57 16.18
CA LEU A 708 -15.73 -2.15 16.27
C LEU A 708 -15.88 -1.46 14.90
N GLY A 709 -16.56 -0.30 14.88
CA GLY A 709 -16.79 0.47 13.67
C GLY A 709 -15.60 1.35 13.25
N ALA A 710 -15.72 2.02 12.12
CA ALA A 710 -14.77 3.05 11.67
C ALA A 710 -14.70 4.24 12.65
N PHE A 711 -13.58 4.99 12.63
CA PHE A 711 -13.39 6.21 13.45
C PHE A 711 -13.58 5.98 14.95
N GLY A 712 -12.97 4.92 15.48
CA GLY A 712 -13.13 4.50 16.86
C GLY A 712 -11.89 4.72 17.73
N THR A 713 -12.10 4.69 19.03
CA THR A 713 -11.04 4.65 20.06
C THR A 713 -11.39 3.59 21.09
N GLN A 714 -10.42 2.78 21.52
CA GLN A 714 -10.63 1.73 22.52
C GLN A 714 -9.43 1.57 23.44
N HIS A 715 -9.72 1.32 24.72
CA HIS A 715 -8.76 0.77 25.66
C HIS A 715 -8.77 -0.75 25.58
N PHE A 716 -7.66 -1.35 25.15
CA PHE A 716 -7.44 -2.79 25.19
C PHE A 716 -6.74 -3.16 26.50
N SER A 717 -7.30 -4.16 27.19
CA SER A 717 -6.75 -4.75 28.41
C SER A 717 -6.66 -6.26 28.23
N ILE A 718 -5.51 -6.75 27.75
CA ILE A 718 -5.34 -8.15 27.33
C ILE A 718 -4.47 -8.88 28.37
N PRO A 719 -5.05 -9.78 29.19
CA PRO A 719 -4.26 -10.57 30.13
C PRO A 719 -3.42 -11.61 29.38
N PHE A 720 -2.20 -11.84 29.85
CA PHE A 720 -1.34 -12.91 29.37
C PHE A 720 -0.52 -13.49 30.53
N ASP A 721 -0.26 -14.79 30.47
CA ASP A 721 0.73 -15.41 31.34
C ASP A 721 2.12 -14.98 30.83
N ALA A 722 2.97 -14.42 31.68
CA ALA A 722 4.35 -14.00 31.41
C ALA A 722 5.40 -15.06 31.77
N THR A 723 4.98 -16.22 32.32
CA THR A 723 5.91 -17.29 32.74
C THR A 723 6.82 -17.71 31.59
N GLY A 724 8.13 -17.59 31.82
CA GLY A 724 9.19 -17.97 30.87
C GLY A 724 9.33 -17.07 29.64
N LYS A 725 8.53 -16.01 29.49
CA LYS A 725 8.53 -15.16 28.28
C LYS A 725 9.59 -14.08 28.39
N ALA A 726 10.38 -13.91 27.35
CA ALA A 726 11.48 -12.95 27.29
C ALA A 726 11.06 -11.62 26.65
N TRP A 727 10.10 -11.67 25.72
CA TRP A 727 9.61 -10.49 25.00
C TRP A 727 8.12 -10.64 24.68
N VAL A 728 7.46 -9.51 24.45
CA VAL A 728 6.07 -9.45 24.01
C VAL A 728 5.87 -8.24 23.10
N ARG A 729 5.06 -8.40 22.06
CA ARG A 729 4.71 -7.38 21.07
C ARG A 729 3.19 -7.30 20.95
N PHE A 730 2.67 -6.09 20.86
CA PHE A 730 1.27 -5.81 20.56
C PHE A 730 1.16 -5.21 19.16
N ALA A 731 0.15 -5.60 18.39
CA ALA A 731 -0.18 -5.06 17.08
C ALA A 731 -1.70 -4.98 16.90
N VAL A 732 -2.13 -4.14 15.96
CA VAL A 732 -3.52 -3.90 15.57
C VAL A 732 -3.62 -4.03 14.07
#